data_AF-A0AAU4R3K3-F1
#
_entry.id   AF-A0AAU4R3K3-F1
#
_cell.length_a   1.000
_cell.length_b   1.000
_cell.length_c   1.000
_cell.angle_alpha   90.00
_cell.angle_beta   90.00
_cell.angle_gamma   90.00
#
_symmetry.space_group_name_H-M   'P 1'
#
loop_
_entity.id
_entity.type
_entity.pdbx_description
1 polymer ?
#
loop_
_entity_poly.entity_id
_entity_poly.type
_entity_poly.pdbx_seq_one_letter_code
_entity_poly.pdbx_strand_id
1 'polypeptide(L)'
;MKVRSILRDLPAPGEMLGDPDVCIAVLDGPVDLTHPCFEGADVKRIDTLVRDPAGRGAMSLHGTHVASLLFGQLESSAVGLAPRCRGLILPIFQDGREGRVPQLDLARAVERAMDEGAHVINISGGERSADGQAESMLDRALRMCEDRGVLVVAAVGNDGCDCLQAPAAAPSVLAVGAADINGAPMEANNWGIAYRENGVLAPGQAIEGAAPGGGLMALTGSSFATPVVSGVAALLMAEQLRHGDKADPLAAGRAILRTASDPPCSSPDDYECRRHLAGQLDVARAHQMITRPSTPTNDQALAAESQTRPTAFLTRRHDAVTSGVGVNAAGERPSLPIPHSASDERPTTMDTNAAHFAPNEGAPEAGRTTEAALEAPSPPAQEEPQQPEPTPPAAEAGDTNDALLVEASASEQNEGSHRAPASHAAGSQEVSSGSYGVAAAAPPASASFSVNEPTAGVRPSCGCGGSTSGCQCGGNGNGAHQQVIYAIGTIGYDFGTEARRDSFRQLMPNVVITDPAGGPEKEVQPNIYDPAQMRAYLSKYPTESRHLIWTLKADATNLYALEAEPAVGMDWDRPLITNPKASAAEISEAATETAGNTNKLAEFVEVLSYPPVSPVYRTFRDAIVGQTLGENDPNYVSRVSIPGVLTDRTARTFQGENLPVVEVQSRGLYTWNEAVLVQAVIEAVKQEYKKRKPPVELDEGKIDTLKTTIRALLDMAYWRFRNLGQTSADRAMNAAGTNAFLVGSELKDGLLSAKHVPGKDDNFYALESIKVAKSTFCRPGGSDCQDVYLTFFDPENERRARVTYLLTFDVALPLPIPIGPAHKFIGGM
;
A
#
# COMPACT_ATOMS: atom_id res chain seq x y z
N MET A 1 -15.37 29.64 -13.67
CA MET A 1 -14.38 30.37 -14.49
C MET A 1 -14.37 29.80 -15.89
N LYS A 2 -14.49 30.61 -16.95
CA LYS A 2 -14.42 30.14 -18.35
C LYS A 2 -12.96 30.05 -18.80
N VAL A 3 -12.53 28.89 -19.30
CA VAL A 3 -11.08 28.60 -19.52
C VAL A 3 -10.35 29.62 -20.39
N ARG A 4 -10.97 30.14 -21.46
CA ARG A 4 -10.38 31.18 -22.33
C ARG A 4 -10.06 32.50 -21.61
N SER A 5 -10.48 32.74 -20.36
CA SER A 5 -10.08 33.94 -19.63
C SER A 5 -8.59 34.02 -19.32
N ILE A 6 -7.85 32.90 -19.39
CA ILE A 6 -6.38 32.90 -19.23
C ILE A 6 -5.63 33.54 -20.42
N LEU A 7 -6.29 33.72 -21.57
CA LEU A 7 -5.69 34.30 -22.77
C LEU A 7 -5.80 35.84 -22.82
N ARG A 8 -6.37 36.49 -21.80
CA ARG A 8 -6.77 37.92 -21.86
C ARG A 8 -5.61 38.88 -22.10
N ASP A 9 -4.41 38.55 -21.65
CA ASP A 9 -3.23 39.40 -21.72
C ASP A 9 -2.35 39.15 -22.97
N LEU A 10 -2.85 38.31 -23.90
CA LEU A 10 -2.21 38.03 -25.19
C LEU A 10 -2.66 39.00 -26.29
N PRO A 11 -1.86 39.22 -27.34
CA PRO A 11 -2.31 39.89 -28.55
C PRO A 11 -3.37 39.04 -29.28
N ALA A 12 -4.49 39.66 -29.66
CA ALA A 12 -5.58 39.05 -30.44
C ALA A 12 -6.08 37.66 -29.92
N PRO A 13 -6.55 37.53 -28.66
CA PRO A 13 -6.88 36.24 -28.05
C PRO A 13 -8.16 35.58 -28.59
N GLY A 14 -8.88 36.25 -29.49
CA GLY A 14 -9.94 35.65 -30.30
C GLY A 14 -9.44 34.91 -31.55
N GLU A 15 -8.21 35.18 -32.00
CA GLU A 15 -7.58 34.53 -33.17
C GLU A 15 -6.77 33.30 -32.78
N MET A 16 -6.31 33.22 -31.53
CA MET A 16 -5.58 32.09 -30.96
C MET A 16 -6.51 30.90 -30.70
N LEU A 17 -6.74 30.10 -31.74
CA LEU A 17 -7.75 29.01 -31.76
C LEU A 17 -7.15 27.61 -31.91
N GLY A 18 -5.84 27.50 -32.06
CA GLY A 18 -5.15 26.26 -32.42
C GLY A 18 -5.00 26.08 -33.93
N ASP A 19 -4.33 25.01 -34.32
CA ASP A 19 -4.01 24.66 -35.71
C ASP A 19 -4.24 23.14 -35.93
N PRO A 20 -4.87 22.70 -37.04
CA PRO A 20 -5.23 21.30 -37.26
C PRO A 20 -4.05 20.33 -37.39
N ASP A 21 -2.84 20.80 -37.71
CA ASP A 21 -1.65 19.94 -37.71
C ASP A 21 -1.20 19.59 -36.28
N VAL A 22 -1.51 20.44 -35.29
CA VAL A 22 -1.27 20.17 -33.86
C VAL A 22 -2.34 19.21 -33.33
N CYS A 23 -1.89 18.15 -32.64
CA CYS A 23 -2.76 17.09 -32.15
C CYS A 23 -2.63 16.87 -30.64
N ILE A 24 -3.77 16.84 -29.95
CA ILE A 24 -3.86 16.66 -28.49
C ILE A 24 -4.60 15.36 -28.20
N ALA A 25 -3.94 14.44 -27.50
CA ALA A 25 -4.56 13.26 -26.93
C ALA A 25 -5.09 13.54 -25.52
N VAL A 26 -6.28 13.05 -25.21
CA VAL A 26 -6.92 13.10 -23.89
C VAL A 26 -7.09 11.67 -23.40
N LEU A 27 -6.33 11.31 -22.36
CA LEU A 27 -6.35 10.01 -21.70
C LEU A 27 -7.17 10.15 -20.42
N ASP A 28 -8.46 9.87 -20.52
CA ASP A 28 -9.45 10.17 -19.48
C ASP A 28 -10.59 9.13 -19.49
N GLY A 29 -11.81 9.48 -19.07
CA GLY A 29 -12.99 8.64 -19.26
C GLY A 29 -13.60 8.75 -20.67
N PRO A 30 -14.75 8.12 -20.90
CA PRO A 30 -15.50 8.29 -22.15
C PRO A 30 -15.95 9.74 -22.34
N VAL A 31 -15.89 10.27 -23.57
CA VAL A 31 -16.33 11.63 -23.89
C VAL A 31 -17.67 11.60 -24.62
N ASP A 32 -18.63 12.40 -24.16
CA ASP A 32 -19.88 12.65 -24.87
C ASP A 32 -19.65 13.59 -26.07
N LEU A 33 -19.18 13.02 -27.17
CA LEU A 33 -19.01 13.69 -28.45
C LEU A 33 -20.35 14.07 -29.12
N THR A 34 -21.51 13.77 -28.50
CA THR A 34 -22.82 14.28 -28.94
C THR A 34 -23.22 15.57 -28.24
N HIS A 35 -22.44 16.03 -27.24
CA HIS A 35 -22.66 17.32 -26.60
C HIS A 35 -22.41 18.48 -27.60
N PRO A 36 -23.32 19.48 -27.68
CA PRO A 36 -23.21 20.57 -28.67
C PRO A 36 -21.91 21.38 -28.66
N CYS A 37 -21.07 21.30 -27.63
CA CYS A 37 -19.75 21.97 -27.65
C CYS A 37 -18.74 21.32 -28.60
N PHE A 38 -18.97 20.08 -29.06
CA PHE A 38 -18.10 19.40 -30.01
C PHE A 38 -18.60 19.47 -31.47
N GLU A 39 -19.70 20.17 -31.75
CA GLU A 39 -20.25 20.30 -33.10
C GLU A 39 -19.30 21.09 -34.01
N GLY A 40 -18.57 20.38 -34.87
CA GLY A 40 -17.54 20.93 -35.75
C GLY A 40 -16.09 20.74 -35.27
N ALA A 41 -15.86 20.10 -34.12
CA ALA A 41 -14.53 19.77 -33.62
C ALA A 41 -13.95 18.52 -34.31
N ASP A 42 -12.68 18.55 -34.74
CA ASP A 42 -11.98 17.37 -35.28
C ASP A 42 -11.51 16.45 -34.14
N VAL A 43 -12.45 15.75 -33.49
CA VAL A 43 -12.20 14.92 -32.32
C VAL A 43 -12.58 13.46 -32.58
N LYS A 44 -11.57 12.58 -32.57
CA LYS A 44 -11.69 11.14 -32.88
C LYS A 44 -11.51 10.30 -31.61
N ARG A 45 -12.46 9.40 -31.31
CA ARG A 45 -12.23 8.34 -30.31
C ARG A 45 -11.32 7.25 -30.89
N ILE A 46 -10.35 6.81 -30.09
CA ILE A 46 -9.48 5.67 -30.35
C ILE A 46 -9.82 4.56 -29.35
N ASP A 47 -9.97 3.33 -29.84
CA ASP A 47 -10.28 2.19 -28.98
C ASP A 47 -9.07 1.72 -28.17
N THR A 48 -9.33 1.54 -26.86
CA THR A 48 -8.43 1.02 -25.83
C THR A 48 -9.00 -0.30 -25.28
N LEU A 49 -8.71 -0.63 -24.01
CA LEU A 49 -9.46 -1.65 -23.27
C LEU A 49 -10.86 -1.15 -22.83
N VAL A 50 -11.08 0.17 -22.76
CA VAL A 50 -12.38 0.79 -22.44
C VAL A 50 -13.17 1.02 -23.72
N ARG A 51 -14.24 0.24 -23.89
CA ARG A 51 -15.10 0.26 -25.09
C ARG A 51 -16.47 0.88 -24.85
N ASP A 52 -16.78 1.19 -23.61
CA ASP A 52 -18.07 1.72 -23.19
C ASP A 52 -18.28 3.14 -23.75
N PRO A 53 -19.47 3.48 -24.27
CA PRO A 53 -19.80 4.84 -24.69
C PRO A 53 -19.91 5.78 -23.48
N ALA A 54 -19.99 7.09 -23.74
CA ALA A 54 -20.25 8.04 -22.67
C ALA A 54 -21.65 7.84 -22.07
N GLY A 55 -21.68 7.68 -20.75
CA GLY A 55 -22.88 7.58 -19.94
C GLY A 55 -23.07 8.82 -19.07
N ARG A 56 -23.80 8.67 -17.96
CA ARG A 56 -23.96 9.69 -16.92
C ARG A 56 -23.15 9.40 -15.66
N GLY A 57 -22.15 8.53 -15.74
CA GLY A 57 -21.26 8.25 -14.60
C GLY A 57 -20.16 9.30 -14.45
N ALA A 58 -19.44 9.20 -13.33
CA ALA A 58 -18.43 10.18 -12.94
C ALA A 58 -17.24 10.27 -13.90
N MET A 59 -16.86 9.18 -14.56
CA MET A 59 -15.73 9.17 -15.49
C MET A 59 -16.15 9.71 -16.87
N SER A 60 -17.39 9.45 -17.30
CA SER A 60 -17.96 10.14 -18.46
C SER A 60 -18.08 11.64 -18.24
N LEU A 61 -18.47 12.07 -17.03
CA LEU A 61 -18.49 13.49 -16.65
C LEU A 61 -17.09 14.10 -16.69
N HIS A 62 -16.11 13.46 -16.05
CA HIS A 62 -14.74 13.92 -15.99
C HIS A 62 -14.12 14.09 -17.39
N GLY A 63 -14.19 13.04 -18.23
CA GLY A 63 -13.65 13.07 -19.58
C GLY A 63 -14.34 14.09 -20.49
N THR A 64 -15.67 14.18 -20.43
CA THR A 64 -16.44 15.17 -21.22
C THR A 64 -16.10 16.60 -20.82
N HIS A 65 -15.93 16.87 -19.52
CA HIS A 65 -15.53 18.17 -19.03
C HIS A 65 -14.11 18.52 -19.49
N VAL A 66 -13.12 17.66 -19.22
CA VAL A 66 -11.70 17.83 -19.63
C VAL A 66 -11.56 18.05 -21.14
N ALA A 67 -12.25 17.26 -21.97
CA ALA A 67 -12.23 17.42 -23.42
C ALA A 67 -12.86 18.75 -23.88
N SER A 68 -13.91 19.24 -23.22
CA SER A 68 -14.56 20.51 -23.58
C SER A 68 -13.66 21.73 -23.32
N LEU A 69 -12.81 21.68 -22.29
CA LEU A 69 -11.83 22.73 -22.00
C LEU A 69 -10.76 22.89 -23.09
N LEU A 70 -10.54 21.83 -23.88
CA LEU A 70 -9.63 21.81 -25.02
C LEU A 70 -10.36 22.16 -26.33
N PHE A 71 -11.35 21.35 -26.72
CA PHE A 71 -11.91 21.32 -28.07
C PHE A 71 -13.28 22.00 -28.24
N GLY A 72 -13.83 22.58 -27.17
CA GLY A 72 -15.16 23.21 -27.18
C GLY A 72 -15.26 24.38 -28.16
N GLN A 73 -16.20 24.33 -29.09
CA GLN A 73 -16.28 25.24 -30.25
C GLN A 73 -16.79 26.64 -29.91
N LEU A 74 -16.41 27.63 -30.73
CA LEU A 74 -16.61 29.07 -30.49
C LEU A 74 -18.07 29.49 -30.26
N GLU A 75 -19.00 28.98 -31.06
CA GLU A 75 -20.42 29.33 -31.01
C GLU A 75 -21.22 28.49 -29.98
N SER A 76 -20.53 27.76 -29.10
CA SER A 76 -21.14 26.79 -28.19
C SER A 76 -21.18 27.26 -26.73
N SER A 77 -21.83 26.46 -25.87
CA SER A 77 -21.95 26.75 -24.44
C SER A 77 -20.62 26.66 -23.68
N ALA A 78 -19.72 25.74 -24.08
CA ALA A 78 -18.40 25.54 -23.49
C ALA A 78 -17.33 25.80 -24.55
N VAL A 79 -16.64 26.94 -24.47
CA VAL A 79 -15.59 27.30 -25.44
C VAL A 79 -14.21 26.96 -24.87
N GLY A 80 -13.52 26.04 -25.53
CA GLY A 80 -12.18 25.55 -25.15
C GLY A 80 -11.03 26.47 -25.58
N LEU A 81 -9.82 26.08 -25.21
CA LEU A 81 -8.60 26.81 -25.56
C LEU A 81 -8.17 26.62 -27.02
N ALA A 82 -8.24 25.39 -27.53
CA ALA A 82 -7.67 24.97 -28.81
C ALA A 82 -8.70 24.29 -29.73
N PRO A 83 -9.86 24.94 -30.02
CA PRO A 83 -10.95 24.34 -30.80
C PRO A 83 -10.60 23.93 -32.24
N ARG A 84 -9.48 24.38 -32.81
CA ARG A 84 -9.01 23.98 -34.14
C ARG A 84 -7.93 22.89 -34.16
N CYS A 85 -7.40 22.50 -33.00
CA CYS A 85 -6.44 21.39 -32.93
C CYS A 85 -7.15 20.04 -33.05
N ARG A 86 -6.48 19.05 -33.66
CA ARG A 86 -7.00 17.69 -33.78
C ARG A 86 -7.02 16.98 -32.43
N GLY A 87 -8.17 16.46 -32.02
CA GLY A 87 -8.36 15.74 -30.76
C GLY A 87 -8.35 14.22 -30.92
N LEU A 88 -7.63 13.53 -30.04
CA LEU A 88 -7.71 12.08 -29.88
C LEU A 88 -8.24 11.76 -28.47
N ILE A 89 -9.37 11.07 -28.38
CA ILE A 89 -9.92 10.60 -27.10
C ILE A 89 -9.50 9.14 -26.91
N LEU A 90 -8.73 8.85 -25.86
CA LEU A 90 -8.29 7.51 -25.48
C LEU A 90 -8.85 7.17 -24.08
N PRO A 91 -10.06 6.60 -23.97
CA PRO A 91 -10.63 6.31 -22.66
C PRO A 91 -9.78 5.27 -21.91
N ILE A 92 -9.34 5.61 -20.71
CA ILE A 92 -8.65 4.74 -19.76
C ILE A 92 -9.54 4.47 -18.53
N PHE A 93 -10.33 5.46 -18.09
CA PHE A 93 -11.26 5.31 -16.97
C PHE A 93 -12.60 4.70 -17.43
N GLN A 94 -13.28 3.96 -16.55
CA GLN A 94 -14.60 3.36 -16.82
C GLN A 94 -15.65 3.86 -15.80
N ASP A 95 -16.85 4.19 -16.28
CA ASP A 95 -17.99 4.41 -15.41
C ASP A 95 -18.32 3.13 -14.61
N GLY A 96 -18.69 3.29 -13.34
CA GLY A 96 -18.99 2.17 -12.44
C GLY A 96 -17.77 1.40 -11.91
N ARG A 97 -16.54 1.82 -12.27
CA ARG A 97 -15.29 1.43 -11.59
C ARG A 97 -14.69 2.62 -10.86
N GLU A 98 -13.94 2.35 -9.80
CA GLU A 98 -13.45 3.35 -8.82
C GLU A 98 -12.25 4.19 -9.31
N GLY A 99 -12.29 4.70 -10.55
CA GLY A 99 -11.28 5.62 -11.12
C GLY A 99 -9.85 5.07 -11.30
N ARG A 100 -9.53 3.90 -10.76
CA ARG A 100 -8.19 3.28 -10.88
C ARG A 100 -7.93 2.76 -12.29
N VAL A 101 -6.77 3.14 -12.84
CA VAL A 101 -6.19 2.58 -14.07
C VAL A 101 -4.82 1.98 -13.74
N PRO A 102 -4.56 0.69 -14.02
CA PRO A 102 -3.23 0.13 -13.85
C PRO A 102 -2.20 0.88 -14.70
N GLN A 103 -1.00 1.14 -14.18
CA GLN A 103 0.02 1.90 -14.93
C GLN A 103 0.42 1.23 -16.25
N LEU A 104 0.28 -0.10 -16.37
CA LEU A 104 0.40 -0.84 -17.62
C LEU A 104 -0.64 -0.45 -18.69
N ASP A 105 -1.88 -0.16 -18.29
CA ASP A 105 -2.95 0.26 -19.20
C ASP A 105 -2.82 1.75 -19.58
N LEU A 106 -2.32 2.57 -18.65
CA LEU A 106 -1.90 3.94 -18.96
C LEU A 106 -0.72 3.93 -19.96
N ALA A 107 0.29 3.08 -19.76
CA ALA A 107 1.43 2.94 -20.68
C ALA A 107 0.97 2.56 -22.11
N ARG A 108 0.05 1.58 -22.23
CA ARG A 108 -0.57 1.19 -23.50
C ARG A 108 -1.31 2.35 -24.18
N ALA A 109 -2.00 3.19 -23.40
CA ALA A 109 -2.69 4.37 -23.93
C ALA A 109 -1.70 5.47 -24.37
N VAL A 110 -0.62 5.68 -23.62
CA VAL A 110 0.46 6.62 -23.98
C VAL A 110 1.18 6.18 -25.26
N GLU A 111 1.56 4.90 -25.37
CA GLU A 111 2.12 4.31 -26.60
C GLU A 111 1.16 4.48 -27.79
N ARG A 112 -0.14 4.18 -27.60
CA ARG A 112 -1.15 4.35 -28.65
C ARG A 112 -1.38 5.80 -29.06
N ALA A 113 -1.31 6.74 -28.13
CA ALA A 113 -1.43 8.17 -28.43
C ALA A 113 -0.25 8.67 -29.28
N MET A 114 0.99 8.23 -28.98
CA MET A 114 2.15 8.51 -29.82
C MET A 114 1.98 7.95 -31.24
N ASP A 115 1.55 6.69 -31.36
CA ASP A 115 1.44 6.01 -32.66
C ASP A 115 0.25 6.51 -33.53
N GLU A 116 -0.78 7.13 -32.93
CA GLU A 116 -1.83 7.89 -33.64
C GLU A 116 -1.43 9.36 -33.91
N GLY A 117 -0.20 9.78 -33.56
CA GLY A 117 0.37 11.08 -33.91
C GLY A 117 -0.02 12.25 -32.98
N ALA A 118 -0.15 11.99 -31.68
CA ALA A 118 -0.31 13.05 -30.67
C ALA A 118 0.97 13.87 -30.49
N HIS A 119 0.83 15.19 -30.42
CA HIS A 119 1.89 16.14 -30.06
C HIS A 119 1.88 16.45 -28.55
N VAL A 120 0.67 16.49 -27.96
CA VAL A 120 0.44 16.63 -26.51
C VAL A 120 -0.36 15.43 -26.02
N ILE A 121 -0.02 14.87 -24.86
CA ILE A 121 -0.78 13.83 -24.17
C ILE A 121 -1.23 14.39 -22.82
N ASN A 122 -2.52 14.73 -22.71
CA ASN A 122 -3.17 15.21 -21.49
C ASN A 122 -3.65 14.01 -20.64
N ILE A 123 -3.12 13.89 -19.42
CA ILE A 123 -3.47 12.85 -18.46
C ILE A 123 -4.01 13.52 -17.18
N SER A 124 -5.32 13.74 -17.11
CA SER A 124 -5.98 14.46 -16.01
C SER A 124 -6.18 13.60 -14.74
N GLY A 125 -5.24 12.70 -14.45
CA GLY A 125 -5.23 11.83 -13.27
C GLY A 125 -3.90 11.09 -13.13
N GLY A 126 -3.74 10.33 -12.04
CA GLY A 126 -2.53 9.61 -11.72
C GLY A 126 -2.72 8.61 -10.57
N GLU A 127 -1.65 7.89 -10.23
CA GLU A 127 -1.56 7.01 -9.07
C GLU A 127 -0.44 7.51 -8.14
N ARG A 128 -0.70 7.57 -6.83
CA ARG A 128 0.30 8.02 -5.86
C ARG A 128 1.52 7.09 -5.84
N SER A 129 2.71 7.69 -5.94
CA SER A 129 4.00 7.02 -5.87
C SER A 129 4.82 7.59 -4.71
N ALA A 130 5.50 6.72 -3.96
CA ALA A 130 6.23 7.10 -2.74
C ALA A 130 7.49 7.94 -3.04
N ASP A 131 8.13 7.69 -4.18
CA ASP A 131 9.35 8.34 -4.67
C ASP A 131 9.14 9.06 -6.02
N GLY A 132 7.88 9.13 -6.49
CA GLY A 132 7.50 9.69 -7.78
C GLY A 132 7.80 8.81 -8.99
N GLN A 133 8.41 7.62 -8.81
CA GLN A 133 8.70 6.73 -9.92
C GLN A 133 7.43 6.09 -10.47
N ALA A 134 7.40 5.90 -11.79
CA ALA A 134 6.39 5.13 -12.50
C ALA A 134 6.82 3.66 -12.66
N GLU A 135 5.86 2.73 -12.78
CA GLU A 135 6.17 1.34 -13.12
C GLU A 135 6.93 1.26 -14.45
N SER A 136 7.89 0.33 -14.56
CA SER A 136 8.89 0.26 -15.65
C SER A 136 8.38 0.20 -17.11
N MET A 137 7.08 -0.04 -17.32
CA MET A 137 6.43 0.07 -18.62
C MET A 137 5.90 1.48 -18.90
N LEU A 138 5.35 2.16 -17.89
CA LEU A 138 4.91 3.54 -17.98
C LEU A 138 6.12 4.49 -18.05
N ASP A 139 7.11 4.30 -17.19
CA ASP A 139 8.40 5.01 -17.26
C ASP A 139 9.02 4.96 -18.66
N ARG A 140 9.03 3.77 -19.28
CA ARG A 140 9.50 3.59 -20.67
C ARG A 140 8.65 4.37 -21.68
N ALA A 141 7.33 4.30 -21.57
CA ALA A 141 6.43 5.03 -22.47
C ALA A 141 6.63 6.56 -22.36
N LEU A 142 6.82 7.09 -21.15
CA LEU A 142 7.09 8.50 -20.89
C LEU A 142 8.45 8.97 -21.41
N ARG A 143 9.49 8.13 -21.37
CA ARG A 143 10.79 8.40 -22.02
C ARG A 143 10.67 8.33 -23.54
N MET A 144 9.91 7.38 -24.07
CA MET A 144 9.62 7.29 -25.51
C MET A 144 8.83 8.49 -26.04
N CYS A 145 8.01 9.15 -25.21
CA CYS A 145 7.43 10.46 -25.56
C CYS A 145 8.52 11.51 -25.76
N GLU A 146 9.43 11.68 -24.80
CA GLU A 146 10.53 12.64 -24.88
C GLU A 146 11.46 12.37 -26.08
N ASP A 147 11.90 11.12 -26.27
CA ASP A 147 12.72 10.67 -27.41
C ASP A 147 12.05 10.97 -28.77
N ARG A 148 10.71 11.00 -28.83
CA ARG A 148 9.92 11.31 -30.03
C ARG A 148 9.47 12.77 -30.11
N GLY A 149 9.79 13.61 -29.11
CA GLY A 149 9.38 15.02 -29.06
C GLY A 149 7.94 15.27 -28.61
N VAL A 150 7.24 14.29 -28.05
CA VAL A 150 5.84 14.38 -27.59
C VAL A 150 5.78 14.89 -26.15
N LEU A 151 5.00 15.94 -25.90
CA LEU A 151 4.82 16.50 -24.56
C LEU A 151 3.75 15.74 -23.78
N VAL A 152 4.09 15.17 -22.62
CA VAL A 152 3.11 14.64 -21.68
C VAL A 152 2.81 15.72 -20.62
N VAL A 153 1.53 15.93 -20.33
CA VAL A 153 1.03 16.92 -19.36
C VAL A 153 0.08 16.21 -18.40
N ALA A 154 0.36 16.26 -17.09
CA ALA A 154 -0.37 15.43 -16.12
C ALA A 154 -0.67 16.12 -14.78
N ALA A 155 -1.79 15.75 -14.17
CA ALA A 155 -2.24 16.29 -12.88
C ALA A 155 -1.34 15.83 -11.70
N VAL A 156 -0.97 16.75 -10.79
CA VAL A 156 -0.20 16.40 -9.57
C VAL A 156 -1.00 15.60 -8.53
N GLY A 157 -2.32 15.58 -8.66
CA GLY A 157 -3.27 15.03 -7.68
C GLY A 157 -4.01 16.09 -6.87
N ASN A 158 -4.86 15.64 -5.94
CA ASN A 158 -5.77 16.48 -5.14
C ASN A 158 -5.81 16.05 -3.66
N ASP A 159 -4.71 15.52 -3.13
CA ASP A 159 -4.61 14.93 -1.78
C ASP A 159 -4.19 15.93 -0.70
N GLY A 160 -3.76 17.14 -1.07
CA GLY A 160 -3.31 18.20 -0.17
C GLY A 160 -2.02 17.90 0.59
N CYS A 161 -1.06 17.20 -0.03
CA CYS A 161 0.18 16.78 0.66
C CYS A 161 1.48 17.05 -0.11
N ASP A 162 2.60 16.94 0.63
CA ASP A 162 3.95 16.73 0.11
C ASP A 162 4.02 15.27 -0.39
N CYS A 163 3.58 15.05 -1.63
CA CYS A 163 3.30 13.73 -2.19
C CYS A 163 3.26 13.73 -3.71
N LEU A 164 3.84 12.69 -4.30
CA LEU A 164 4.06 12.56 -5.74
C LEU A 164 3.08 11.55 -6.36
N GLN A 165 2.72 11.74 -7.63
CA GLN A 165 1.89 10.83 -8.42
C GLN A 165 2.58 10.50 -9.75
N ALA A 166 2.53 9.23 -10.16
CA ALA A 166 2.84 8.83 -11.54
C ALA A 166 1.59 9.06 -12.41
N PRO A 167 1.72 9.61 -13.64
CA PRO A 167 2.95 9.92 -14.35
C PRO A 167 3.55 11.31 -14.03
N ALA A 168 2.83 12.21 -13.36
CA ALA A 168 3.20 13.62 -13.22
C ALA A 168 4.60 13.87 -12.62
N ALA A 169 5.07 13.04 -11.69
CA ALA A 169 6.37 13.19 -11.04
C ALA A 169 7.56 12.66 -11.87
N ALA A 170 7.32 12.10 -13.06
CA ALA A 170 8.40 11.68 -13.95
C ALA A 170 9.08 12.89 -14.61
N PRO A 171 10.43 12.97 -14.68
CA PRO A 171 11.13 14.17 -15.15
C PRO A 171 10.80 14.65 -16.57
N SER A 172 10.33 13.76 -17.46
CA SER A 172 9.94 14.08 -18.84
C SER A 172 8.50 14.61 -18.98
N VAL A 173 7.75 14.69 -17.88
CA VAL A 173 6.34 15.10 -17.84
C VAL A 173 6.22 16.53 -17.31
N LEU A 174 5.38 17.35 -17.93
CA LEU A 174 4.99 18.65 -17.38
C LEU A 174 3.86 18.45 -16.36
N ALA A 175 4.19 18.56 -15.07
CA ALA A 175 3.23 18.39 -13.99
C ALA A 175 2.35 19.65 -13.83
N VAL A 176 1.08 19.47 -13.48
CA VAL A 176 0.12 20.58 -13.36
C VAL A 176 -0.61 20.55 -12.03
N GLY A 177 -0.39 21.62 -11.26
CA GLY A 177 -1.12 21.91 -10.02
C GLY A 177 -2.28 22.87 -10.21
N ALA A 178 -3.17 22.91 -9.23
CA ALA A 178 -4.37 23.74 -9.22
C ALA A 178 -4.20 25.01 -8.38
N ALA A 179 -4.36 26.16 -9.02
CA ALA A 179 -4.51 27.45 -8.39
C ALA A 179 -5.99 27.88 -8.26
N ASP A 180 -6.26 28.71 -7.26
CA ASP A 180 -7.53 29.42 -7.08
C ASP A 180 -7.67 30.60 -8.08
N ILE A 181 -8.78 31.35 -7.99
CA ILE A 181 -9.02 32.52 -8.85
C ILE A 181 -8.03 33.69 -8.64
N ASN A 182 -7.29 33.70 -7.52
CA ASN A 182 -6.29 34.72 -7.18
C ASN A 182 -4.86 34.29 -7.60
N GLY A 183 -4.67 33.04 -8.01
CA GLY A 183 -3.36 32.46 -8.37
C GLY A 183 -2.69 31.66 -7.25
N ALA A 184 -3.28 31.60 -6.06
CA ALA A 184 -2.71 30.86 -4.93
C ALA A 184 -2.96 29.35 -5.08
N PRO A 185 -2.00 28.47 -4.71
CA PRO A 185 -2.22 27.02 -4.72
C PRO A 185 -3.39 26.63 -3.82
N MET A 186 -4.33 25.86 -4.39
CA MET A 186 -5.47 25.31 -3.65
C MET A 186 -5.01 24.43 -2.50
N GLU A 187 -5.79 24.36 -1.41
CA GLU A 187 -5.47 23.54 -0.23
C GLU A 187 -5.26 22.06 -0.59
N ALA A 188 -6.14 21.51 -1.43
CA ALA A 188 -6.04 20.15 -1.96
C ALA A 188 -4.90 19.93 -3.00
N ASN A 189 -4.23 20.97 -3.48
CA ASN A 189 -3.17 20.81 -4.48
C ASN A 189 -1.97 20.06 -3.90
N ASN A 190 -1.51 18.99 -4.55
CA ASN A 190 -0.28 18.29 -4.15
C ASN A 190 0.98 19.08 -4.52
N TRP A 191 2.01 18.94 -3.70
CA TRP A 191 3.35 19.47 -3.95
C TRP A 191 4.42 18.42 -3.66
N GLY A 192 5.67 18.70 -3.98
CA GLY A 192 6.79 17.80 -3.70
C GLY A 192 8.03 18.19 -4.48
N ILE A 193 9.20 17.63 -4.11
CA ILE A 193 10.49 18.05 -4.66
C ILE A 193 10.56 17.93 -6.20
N ALA A 194 10.08 16.84 -6.79
CA ALA A 194 10.04 16.65 -8.25
C ALA A 194 9.20 17.73 -8.96
N TYR A 195 8.04 18.08 -8.40
CA TYR A 195 7.17 19.11 -8.96
C TYR A 195 7.78 20.53 -8.90
N ARG A 196 8.84 20.77 -8.11
CA ARG A 196 9.60 22.03 -8.17
C ARG A 196 10.50 22.11 -9.41
N GLU A 197 10.84 20.97 -10.00
CA GLU A 197 11.66 20.87 -11.20
C GLU A 197 10.83 20.78 -12.49
N ASN A 198 9.65 20.12 -12.43
CA ASN A 198 8.83 19.85 -13.63
C ASN A 198 7.37 20.37 -13.57
N GLY A 199 6.95 21.06 -12.51
CA GLY A 199 5.54 21.38 -12.25
C GLY A 199 5.16 22.87 -12.27
N VAL A 200 3.97 23.18 -12.78
CA VAL A 200 3.42 24.55 -12.85
C VAL A 200 2.00 24.62 -12.28
N LEU A 201 1.64 25.70 -11.58
CA LEU A 201 0.26 25.96 -11.18
C LEU A 201 -0.54 26.58 -12.34
N ALA A 202 -1.71 26.04 -12.64
CA ALA A 202 -2.70 26.64 -13.53
C ALA A 202 -4.08 26.75 -12.85
N PRO A 203 -4.99 27.63 -13.32
CA PRO A 203 -6.30 27.79 -12.70
C PRO A 203 -7.09 26.47 -12.68
N GLY A 204 -7.42 26.00 -11.47
CA GLY A 204 -8.11 24.72 -11.24
C GLY A 204 -9.37 24.83 -10.39
N GLN A 205 -9.75 26.02 -9.92
CA GLN A 205 -10.94 26.23 -9.10
C GLN A 205 -12.17 26.61 -9.93
N ALA A 206 -13.27 25.85 -9.77
CA ALA A 206 -14.58 26.11 -10.37
C ALA A 206 -14.52 26.36 -11.89
N ILE A 207 -13.76 25.56 -12.62
CA ILE A 207 -13.58 25.64 -14.06
C ILE A 207 -14.85 25.16 -14.77
N GLU A 208 -15.39 25.99 -15.66
CA GLU A 208 -16.65 25.78 -16.36
C GLU A 208 -16.44 25.00 -17.66
N GLY A 209 -17.09 23.84 -17.79
CA GLY A 209 -16.99 22.93 -18.93
C GLY A 209 -18.29 22.13 -19.13
N ALA A 210 -18.33 21.29 -20.16
CA ALA A 210 -19.50 20.51 -20.55
C ALA A 210 -19.83 19.35 -19.59
N ALA A 211 -21.10 18.95 -19.57
CA ALA A 211 -21.60 17.77 -18.85
C ALA A 211 -22.30 16.78 -19.81
N PRO A 212 -22.15 15.44 -19.64
CA PRO A 212 -22.77 14.44 -20.50
C PRO A 212 -24.30 14.54 -20.57
N GLY A 213 -24.85 14.44 -21.78
CA GLY A 213 -26.28 14.60 -22.04
C GLY A 213 -26.77 16.05 -22.05
N GLY A 214 -25.88 17.03 -21.93
CA GLY A 214 -26.17 18.46 -22.11
C GLY A 214 -25.94 19.32 -20.87
N GLY A 215 -25.58 20.59 -21.11
CA GLY A 215 -25.38 21.60 -20.06
C GLY A 215 -23.91 21.86 -19.72
N LEU A 216 -23.71 22.64 -18.65
CA LEU A 216 -22.41 23.07 -18.14
C LEU A 216 -22.29 22.75 -16.64
N MET A 217 -21.08 22.45 -16.19
CA MET A 217 -20.74 22.24 -14.79
C MET A 217 -19.43 22.94 -14.43
N ALA A 218 -19.35 23.50 -13.22
CA ALA A 218 -18.12 24.01 -12.65
C ALA A 218 -17.46 22.92 -11.79
N LEU A 219 -16.24 22.52 -12.13
CA LEU A 219 -15.48 21.48 -11.41
C LEU A 219 -14.15 22.04 -10.88
N THR A 220 -13.57 21.39 -9.87
CA THR A 220 -12.45 21.91 -9.08
C THR A 220 -11.39 20.82 -8.88
N GLY A 221 -10.12 21.13 -9.15
CA GLY A 221 -8.98 20.20 -8.99
C GLY A 221 -7.93 20.29 -10.10
N SER A 222 -6.76 19.68 -9.89
CA SER A 222 -5.63 19.65 -10.82
C SER A 222 -5.96 18.97 -12.15
N SER A 223 -6.90 18.01 -12.15
CA SER A 223 -7.49 17.39 -13.34
C SER A 223 -8.09 18.40 -14.34
N PHE A 224 -8.61 19.53 -13.86
CA PHE A 224 -9.20 20.60 -14.69
C PHE A 224 -8.21 21.73 -14.99
N ALA A 225 -7.13 21.86 -14.20
CA ALA A 225 -5.99 22.71 -14.49
C ALA A 225 -5.09 22.12 -15.61
N THR A 226 -4.95 20.80 -15.65
CA THR A 226 -4.16 20.04 -16.65
C THR A 226 -4.52 20.38 -18.10
N PRO A 227 -5.80 20.36 -18.54
CA PRO A 227 -6.17 20.76 -19.90
C PRO A 227 -5.97 22.26 -20.18
N VAL A 228 -5.83 23.11 -19.16
CA VAL A 228 -5.45 24.53 -19.36
C VAL A 228 -4.01 24.59 -19.88
N VAL A 229 -3.09 23.84 -19.26
CA VAL A 229 -1.68 23.76 -19.68
C VAL A 229 -1.56 23.05 -21.03
N SER A 230 -2.26 21.93 -21.23
CA SER A 230 -2.28 21.21 -22.51
C SER A 230 -2.79 22.08 -23.67
N GLY A 231 -3.85 22.85 -23.43
CA GLY A 231 -4.40 23.80 -24.40
C GLY A 231 -3.46 24.97 -24.70
N VAL A 232 -2.79 25.52 -23.68
CA VAL A 232 -1.77 26.56 -23.87
C VAL A 232 -0.57 26.02 -24.66
N ALA A 233 -0.08 24.82 -24.36
CA ALA A 233 1.01 24.19 -25.13
C ALA A 233 0.64 24.02 -26.61
N ALA A 234 -0.59 23.62 -26.90
CA ALA A 234 -1.10 23.51 -28.27
C ALA A 234 -1.22 24.86 -28.99
N LEU A 235 -1.64 25.93 -28.29
CA LEU A 235 -1.66 27.29 -28.84
C LEU A 235 -0.25 27.82 -29.12
N LEU A 236 0.73 27.49 -28.29
CA LEU A 236 2.14 27.86 -28.51
C LEU A 236 2.75 27.13 -29.72
N MET A 237 2.35 25.88 -29.99
CA MET A 237 2.74 25.16 -31.22
C MET A 237 2.06 25.71 -32.47
N ALA A 238 0.78 26.07 -32.38
CA ALA A 238 0.08 26.76 -33.48
C ALA A 238 0.79 28.08 -33.84
N GLU A 239 1.35 28.78 -32.85
CA GLU A 239 2.13 30.00 -33.07
C GLU A 239 3.51 29.74 -33.73
N GLN A 240 4.19 28.64 -33.39
CA GLN A 240 5.40 28.19 -34.10
C GLN A 240 5.11 27.94 -35.58
N LEU A 241 4.04 27.19 -35.88
CA LEU A 241 3.59 26.92 -37.25
C LEU A 241 3.22 28.22 -37.99
N ARG A 242 2.54 29.17 -37.32
CA ARG A 242 2.20 30.49 -37.89
C ARG A 242 3.43 31.32 -38.26
N HIS A 243 4.54 31.17 -37.54
CA HIS A 243 5.82 31.80 -37.85
C HIS A 243 6.65 31.04 -38.91
N GLY A 244 6.23 29.84 -39.32
CA GLY A 244 6.93 29.01 -40.31
C GLY A 244 7.97 28.06 -39.71
N ASP A 245 8.04 27.96 -38.38
CA ASP A 245 8.80 26.93 -37.68
C ASP A 245 8.03 25.60 -37.66
N LYS A 246 8.68 24.54 -37.19
CA LYS A 246 7.99 23.28 -36.86
C LYS A 246 7.41 23.36 -35.46
N ALA A 247 6.29 22.71 -35.23
CA ALA A 247 5.79 22.45 -33.88
C ALA A 247 6.83 21.63 -33.08
N ASP A 248 7.31 22.19 -31.96
CA ASP A 248 8.15 21.53 -30.96
C ASP A 248 7.38 21.52 -29.63
N PRO A 249 6.69 20.40 -29.30
CA PRO A 249 5.92 20.27 -28.06
C PRO A 249 6.79 20.41 -26.82
N LEU A 250 8.04 19.96 -26.86
CA LEU A 250 8.96 20.08 -25.73
C LEU A 250 9.45 21.52 -25.57
N ALA A 251 9.57 22.32 -26.64
CA ALA A 251 9.79 23.76 -26.53
C ALA A 251 8.58 24.49 -25.94
N ALA A 252 7.35 24.09 -26.31
CA ALA A 252 6.14 24.62 -25.68
C ALA A 252 6.11 24.34 -24.16
N GLY A 253 6.39 23.10 -23.75
CA GLY A 253 6.49 22.73 -22.33
C GLY A 253 7.63 23.46 -21.59
N ARG A 254 8.83 23.50 -22.18
CA ARG A 254 9.99 24.23 -21.62
C ARG A 254 9.74 25.74 -21.52
N ALA A 255 8.98 26.34 -22.43
CA ALA A 255 8.60 27.74 -22.36
C ALA A 255 7.68 27.98 -21.17
N ILE A 256 6.55 27.25 -21.09
CA ILE A 256 5.59 27.31 -19.98
C ILE A 256 6.30 27.22 -18.62
N LEU A 257 7.16 26.22 -18.45
CA LEU A 257 7.87 25.95 -17.20
C LEU A 257 8.91 27.04 -16.86
N ARG A 258 9.70 27.52 -17.84
CA ARG A 258 10.72 28.56 -17.64
C ARG A 258 10.15 29.97 -17.52
N THR A 259 8.91 30.19 -17.92
CA THR A 259 8.26 31.50 -17.81
C THR A 259 7.22 31.57 -16.71
N ALA A 260 7.01 30.48 -15.96
CA ALA A 260 6.20 30.50 -14.75
C ALA A 260 6.66 31.64 -13.82
N SER A 261 5.70 32.33 -13.19
CA SER A 261 6.02 33.45 -12.31
C SER A 261 6.60 32.97 -10.99
N ASP A 262 7.71 33.57 -10.58
CA ASP A 262 8.38 33.30 -9.32
C ASP A 262 7.40 33.39 -8.14
N PRO A 263 7.35 32.38 -7.24
CA PRO A 263 6.37 32.36 -6.15
C PRO A 263 6.63 33.47 -5.11
N PRO A 264 5.57 34.01 -4.47
CA PRO A 264 5.65 35.19 -3.60
C PRO A 264 6.18 34.86 -2.18
N CYS A 265 7.32 34.18 -2.10
CA CYS A 265 7.94 33.68 -0.86
C CYS A 265 9.37 34.20 -0.65
N SER A 266 9.77 34.26 0.62
CA SER A 266 11.08 34.73 1.06
C SER A 266 12.18 33.67 1.05
N SER A 267 11.83 32.40 1.32
CA SER A 267 12.76 31.27 1.28
C SER A 267 12.18 30.15 0.41
N PRO A 268 12.99 29.51 -0.46
CA PRO A 268 12.54 28.40 -1.30
C PRO A 268 11.87 27.25 -0.53
N ASP A 269 12.23 27.02 0.73
CA ASP A 269 11.77 25.84 1.49
C ASP A 269 10.61 26.13 2.46
N ASP A 270 10.18 27.39 2.53
CA ASP A 270 8.94 27.79 3.22
C ASP A 270 7.77 26.95 2.71
N TYR A 271 6.86 26.55 3.60
CA TYR A 271 5.73 25.67 3.29
C TYR A 271 4.90 26.20 2.11
N GLU A 272 4.52 27.48 2.14
CA GLU A 272 3.78 28.10 1.03
C GLU A 272 4.60 28.17 -0.27
N CYS A 273 5.93 28.30 -0.17
CA CYS A 273 6.80 28.36 -1.35
C CYS A 273 6.82 27.01 -2.08
N ARG A 274 6.97 25.90 -1.33
CA ARG A 274 6.91 24.54 -1.89
C ARG A 274 5.57 24.23 -2.58
N ARG A 275 4.46 24.79 -2.08
CA ARG A 275 3.11 24.62 -2.66
C ARG A 275 2.93 25.28 -4.03
N HIS A 276 3.81 26.19 -4.45
CA HIS A 276 3.76 26.84 -5.76
C HIS A 276 4.46 26.07 -6.89
N LEU A 277 5.03 24.90 -6.61
CA LEU A 277 5.76 24.08 -7.60
C LEU A 277 6.97 24.85 -8.16
N ALA A 278 7.13 24.99 -9.48
CA ALA A 278 8.10 25.90 -10.09
C ALA A 278 7.57 27.34 -10.26
N GLY A 279 6.25 27.58 -10.09
CA GLY A 279 5.60 28.87 -10.25
C GLY A 279 4.19 28.79 -10.86
N GLN A 280 3.55 29.93 -11.10
CA GLN A 280 2.23 30.03 -11.75
C GLN A 280 2.36 30.26 -13.26
N LEU A 281 1.45 29.65 -14.04
CA LEU A 281 1.38 29.73 -15.50
C LEU A 281 1.22 31.18 -16.03
N ASP A 282 2.30 31.74 -16.57
CA ASP A 282 2.28 33.00 -17.33
C ASP A 282 2.29 32.71 -18.83
N VAL A 283 1.10 32.77 -19.45
CA VAL A 283 0.92 32.51 -20.89
C VAL A 283 1.52 33.62 -21.75
N ALA A 284 1.55 34.87 -21.26
CA ALA A 284 2.06 36.01 -22.01
C ALA A 284 3.59 35.98 -22.13
N ARG A 285 4.30 35.61 -21.05
CA ARG A 285 5.75 35.33 -21.09
C ARG A 285 6.06 34.09 -21.92
N ALA A 286 5.28 33.01 -21.82
CA ALA A 286 5.48 31.80 -22.63
C ALA A 286 5.37 32.09 -24.13
N HIS A 287 4.33 32.80 -24.54
CA HIS A 287 4.14 33.29 -25.91
C HIS A 287 5.29 34.19 -26.38
N GLN A 288 5.73 35.14 -25.53
CA GLN A 288 6.90 35.98 -25.85
C GLN A 288 8.22 35.20 -25.95
N MET A 289 8.38 34.09 -25.22
CA MET A 289 9.58 33.26 -25.30
C MET A 289 9.66 32.49 -26.63
N ILE A 290 8.51 32.10 -27.20
CA ILE A 290 8.43 31.34 -28.46
C ILE A 290 8.37 32.24 -29.70
N THR A 291 7.74 33.42 -29.61
CA THR A 291 7.65 34.38 -30.74
C THR A 291 8.87 35.28 -30.93
N ARG A 292 9.86 35.24 -30.02
CA ARG A 292 11.11 36.00 -30.18
C ARG A 292 12.10 35.25 -31.07
N PRO A 293 12.67 35.89 -32.12
CA PRO A 293 13.72 35.26 -32.92
C PRO A 293 14.93 34.95 -32.03
N SER A 294 15.34 33.69 -32.02
CA SER A 294 16.43 33.20 -31.19
C SER A 294 17.77 33.80 -31.66
N THR A 295 18.33 34.70 -30.85
CA THR A 295 19.75 35.06 -30.98
C THR A 295 20.55 33.84 -30.51
N PRO A 296 21.44 33.25 -31.34
CA PRO A 296 22.08 31.98 -31.02
C PRO A 296 22.97 32.12 -29.79
N THR A 297 22.70 31.31 -28.76
CA THR A 297 23.54 31.21 -27.56
C THR A 297 24.77 30.34 -27.83
N ASN A 298 25.85 30.57 -27.07
CA ASN A 298 27.16 29.94 -27.30
C ASN A 298 27.14 28.40 -27.32
N ASP A 299 26.16 27.76 -26.68
CA ASP A 299 26.03 26.29 -26.65
C ASP A 299 25.84 25.69 -28.06
N GLN A 300 25.21 26.43 -28.99
CA GLN A 300 25.06 25.98 -30.37
C GLN A 300 26.36 26.06 -31.18
N ALA A 301 27.32 26.91 -30.80
CA ALA A 301 28.63 26.95 -31.43
C ALA A 301 29.46 25.69 -31.11
N LEU A 302 29.43 25.25 -29.85
CA LEU A 302 30.09 24.02 -29.39
C LEU A 302 29.54 22.76 -30.06
N ALA A 303 28.23 22.73 -30.36
CA ALA A 303 27.62 21.64 -31.13
C ALA A 303 28.06 21.63 -32.61
N ALA A 304 28.27 22.81 -33.22
CA ALA A 304 28.62 22.95 -34.63
C ALA A 304 30.07 22.51 -34.94
N GLU A 305 31.05 22.86 -34.10
CA GLU A 305 32.46 22.50 -34.36
C GLU A 305 32.69 20.97 -34.34
N SER A 306 31.90 20.23 -33.55
CA SER A 306 31.96 18.76 -33.45
C SER A 306 31.61 18.03 -34.77
N GLN A 307 30.86 18.67 -35.68
CA GLN A 307 30.34 18.03 -36.90
C GLN A 307 31.27 18.13 -38.12
N THR A 308 32.47 18.73 -37.99
CA THR A 308 33.34 19.06 -39.15
C THR A 308 34.65 18.26 -39.24
N ARG A 309 34.61 16.95 -38.97
CA ARG A 309 35.62 16.00 -39.46
C ARG A 309 34.99 14.78 -40.15
N PRO A 310 35.48 14.39 -41.35
CA PRO A 310 34.78 13.41 -42.19
C PRO A 310 34.98 11.97 -41.70
N THR A 311 33.89 11.21 -41.72
CA THR A 311 33.86 9.77 -41.39
C THR A 311 34.54 8.94 -42.47
N ALA A 312 35.43 8.02 -42.06
CA ALA A 312 35.94 6.96 -42.92
C ALA A 312 35.49 5.58 -42.39
N PHE A 313 35.05 4.73 -43.31
CA PHE A 313 34.57 3.36 -43.05
C PHE A 313 35.65 2.47 -42.41
N LEU A 314 35.23 1.47 -41.61
CA LEU A 314 35.31 0.06 -42.04
C LEU A 314 34.55 -0.92 -41.13
N THR A 315 34.32 -2.13 -41.66
CA THR A 315 33.44 -3.17 -41.09
C THR A 315 34.24 -4.31 -40.45
N ARG A 316 33.59 -5.16 -39.63
CA ARG A 316 34.21 -6.29 -38.91
C ARG A 316 34.96 -7.28 -39.83
N ARG A 317 36.18 -7.69 -39.46
CA ARG A 317 36.53 -9.05 -38.95
C ARG A 317 38.05 -9.32 -38.86
N HIS A 318 38.39 -10.22 -37.93
CA HIS A 318 39.54 -11.15 -37.89
C HIS A 318 41.00 -10.64 -37.71
N ASP A 319 41.63 -11.30 -36.73
CA ASP A 319 42.97 -11.90 -36.69
C ASP A 319 44.27 -11.07 -36.53
N ALA A 320 44.91 -11.34 -35.38
CA ALA A 320 46.35 -11.62 -35.16
C ALA A 320 47.44 -10.84 -35.91
N VAL A 321 48.16 -9.99 -35.16
CA VAL A 321 49.50 -9.44 -35.48
C VAL A 321 50.32 -9.45 -34.16
N THR A 322 51.21 -10.40 -33.85
CA THR A 322 52.60 -10.59 -34.33
C THR A 322 53.47 -9.33 -34.33
N SER A 323 54.41 -9.24 -33.38
CA SER A 323 55.34 -8.11 -33.24
C SER A 323 56.47 -8.12 -34.27
N GLY A 324 56.91 -6.94 -34.73
CA GLY A 324 57.99 -6.78 -35.71
C GLY A 324 58.72 -5.44 -35.61
N VAL A 325 60.03 -5.50 -35.33
CA VAL A 325 61.06 -4.44 -35.29
C VAL A 325 61.11 -3.62 -36.61
N GLY A 326 61.46 -2.31 -36.68
CA GLY A 326 61.84 -1.31 -35.66
C GLY A 326 62.70 -0.15 -36.23
N VAL A 327 63.41 0.57 -35.34
CA VAL A 327 64.53 1.56 -35.52
C VAL A 327 64.35 2.96 -36.19
N ASN A 328 64.82 4.00 -35.46
CA ASN A 328 65.29 5.35 -35.89
C ASN A 328 64.27 6.37 -36.50
N ALA A 329 64.38 7.70 -36.38
CA ALA A 329 64.99 8.71 -35.45
C ALA A 329 64.51 10.14 -35.93
N ALA A 330 64.71 11.33 -35.33
CA ALA A 330 65.39 11.87 -34.12
C ALA A 330 64.82 13.28 -33.78
N GLY A 331 65.09 13.82 -32.56
CA GLY A 331 64.87 15.24 -32.15
C GLY A 331 63.42 15.62 -31.75
N GLU A 332 63.14 16.54 -30.81
CA GLU A 332 63.95 17.31 -29.84
C GLU A 332 63.17 17.47 -28.50
N ARG A 333 63.80 18.04 -27.45
CA ARG A 333 63.18 18.38 -26.14
C ARG A 333 63.68 19.76 -25.65
N PRO A 334 62.89 20.50 -24.85
CA PRO A 334 63.04 20.49 -23.38
C PRO A 334 61.70 20.50 -22.61
N SER A 335 61.55 20.31 -21.29
CA SER A 335 62.21 19.52 -20.22
C SER A 335 61.79 20.14 -18.88
N LEU A 336 61.21 19.35 -17.95
CA LEU A 336 60.96 19.74 -16.55
C LEU A 336 61.37 18.58 -15.61
N PRO A 337 61.67 18.83 -14.31
CA PRO A 337 62.48 17.93 -13.48
C PRO A 337 61.68 16.90 -12.64
N ILE A 338 62.41 15.91 -12.11
CA ILE A 338 62.00 14.93 -11.09
C ILE A 338 63.03 14.97 -9.93
N PRO A 339 62.72 14.42 -8.74
CA PRO A 339 63.42 13.20 -8.28
C PRO A 339 62.43 12.08 -7.87
N HIS A 340 62.61 10.81 -8.24
CA HIS A 340 63.48 9.77 -7.59
C HIS A 340 63.05 9.43 -6.15
N SER A 341 63.05 8.19 -5.64
CA SER A 341 63.57 6.86 -6.07
C SER A 341 63.06 5.79 -5.07
N ALA A 342 63.10 4.45 -5.21
CA ALA A 342 63.33 3.41 -6.26
C ALA A 342 63.17 2.02 -5.52
N SER A 343 63.30 0.78 -6.03
CA SER A 343 63.54 0.13 -7.35
C SER A 343 63.34 -1.40 -7.19
N ASP A 344 62.76 -2.07 -8.21
CA ASP A 344 62.99 -3.49 -8.61
C ASP A 344 62.66 -4.66 -7.62
N GLU A 345 62.50 -5.94 -8.02
CA GLU A 345 62.62 -6.60 -9.34
C GLU A 345 61.57 -7.74 -9.56
N ARG A 346 61.72 -8.56 -10.63
CA ARG A 346 60.77 -9.57 -11.16
C ARG A 346 61.26 -11.05 -10.97
N PRO A 347 60.88 -12.07 -11.79
CA PRO A 347 59.65 -12.88 -11.72
C PRO A 347 59.88 -14.42 -11.77
N THR A 348 58.80 -15.23 -11.75
CA THR A 348 58.52 -16.41 -12.63
C THR A 348 57.12 -16.98 -12.27
N THR A 349 56.10 -16.96 -13.15
CA THR A 349 55.68 -18.08 -14.06
C THR A 349 55.55 -19.45 -13.36
N MET A 350 54.33 -19.98 -13.16
CA MET A 350 53.63 -20.96 -14.03
C MET A 350 54.36 -22.32 -14.12
N ASP A 351 53.70 -23.49 -14.06
CA ASP A 351 52.46 -23.79 -14.78
C ASP A 351 51.66 -25.05 -14.31
N THR A 352 50.41 -25.15 -14.81
CA THR A 352 49.58 -26.36 -15.08
C THR A 352 49.16 -27.43 -14.04
N ASN A 353 47.84 -27.73 -14.13
CA ASN A 353 47.16 -29.05 -14.19
C ASN A 353 46.71 -29.82 -12.93
N ALA A 354 45.72 -30.70 -13.19
CA ALA A 354 44.81 -31.33 -12.23
C ALA A 354 44.68 -32.85 -12.45
N ALA A 355 43.58 -33.47 -11.96
CA ALA A 355 43.27 -34.91 -11.88
C ALA A 355 43.94 -35.65 -10.69
N HIS A 356 43.35 -36.67 -10.05
CA HIS A 356 41.97 -37.18 -10.07
C HIS A 356 41.70 -38.06 -8.81
N PHE A 357 40.42 -38.47 -8.61
CA PHE A 357 39.91 -39.61 -7.81
C PHE A 357 40.73 -40.19 -6.62
N ALA A 358 40.22 -39.99 -5.39
CA ALA A 358 39.57 -40.99 -4.50
C ALA A 358 39.99 -42.49 -4.51
N PRO A 359 39.58 -43.30 -3.51
CA PRO A 359 39.41 -43.08 -2.05
C PRO A 359 40.16 -44.15 -1.21
N ASN A 360 40.04 -44.14 0.13
CA ASN A 360 40.01 -45.41 0.89
C ASN A 360 39.32 -45.29 2.28
N GLU A 361 38.90 -46.42 2.83
CA GLU A 361 38.19 -46.57 4.10
C GLU A 361 39.14 -46.90 5.28
N GLY A 362 38.66 -46.82 6.54
CA GLY A 362 39.45 -47.27 7.70
C GLY A 362 38.96 -46.82 9.08
N ALA A 363 37.96 -47.51 9.64
CA ALA A 363 37.69 -47.58 11.09
C ALA A 363 38.18 -48.96 11.62
N PRO A 364 38.10 -49.35 12.92
CA PRO A 364 37.40 -48.73 14.07
C PRO A 364 38.20 -48.80 15.41
N GLU A 365 37.48 -48.97 16.54
CA GLU A 365 37.90 -49.32 17.93
C GLU A 365 38.39 -48.20 18.89
N ALA A 366 38.31 -48.33 20.23
CA ALA A 366 37.16 -48.66 21.11
C ALA A 366 37.49 -48.49 22.62
N GLY A 367 36.62 -47.79 23.39
CA GLY A 367 36.56 -47.82 24.87
C GLY A 367 37.67 -47.04 25.63
N ARG A 368 37.63 -46.93 26.98
CA ARG A 368 36.52 -47.14 27.96
C ARG A 368 36.86 -46.48 29.33
N THR A 369 35.87 -45.85 29.98
CA THR A 369 35.71 -45.63 31.47
C THR A 369 36.90 -45.23 32.38
N THR A 370 36.79 -44.09 33.09
CA THR A 370 36.91 -43.89 34.57
C THR A 370 37.07 -42.38 34.91
N GLU A 371 37.11 -41.90 36.18
CA GLU A 371 36.10 -41.93 37.27
C GLU A 371 36.50 -40.98 38.44
N ALA A 372 35.53 -40.44 39.20
CA ALA A 372 35.68 -39.81 40.55
C ALA A 372 36.60 -38.54 40.69
N ALA A 373 36.62 -37.76 41.79
CA ALA A 373 35.63 -37.27 42.77
C ALA A 373 36.28 -36.17 43.69
N LEU A 374 35.54 -35.60 44.66
CA LEU A 374 35.89 -34.64 45.76
C LEU A 374 35.34 -33.19 45.58
N GLU A 375 35.06 -32.40 46.64
CA GLU A 375 34.09 -32.57 47.74
C GLU A 375 33.93 -31.25 48.55
N ALA A 376 32.68 -30.75 48.72
CA ALA A 376 32.19 -29.86 49.81
C ALA A 376 32.87 -28.47 50.05
N PRO A 377 32.36 -27.59 50.95
CA PRO A 377 31.07 -27.57 51.66
C PRO A 377 30.24 -26.25 51.51
N SER A 378 28.98 -26.27 51.96
CA SER A 378 28.13 -25.08 52.26
C SER A 378 28.04 -24.83 53.77
N PRO A 379 27.76 -23.60 54.25
CA PRO A 379 26.45 -23.30 54.92
C PRO A 379 26.06 -21.79 54.89
N PRO A 380 25.02 -21.31 55.62
CA PRO A 380 23.63 -21.77 55.76
C PRO A 380 22.60 -20.66 55.39
N ALA A 381 21.30 -20.90 55.62
CA ALA A 381 20.21 -19.91 55.48
C ALA A 381 19.71 -19.38 56.84
N GLN A 382 18.94 -18.27 56.84
CA GLN A 382 18.13 -17.77 57.96
C GLN A 382 16.77 -17.19 57.46
N GLU A 383 15.87 -16.87 58.40
CA GLU A 383 14.41 -16.86 58.24
C GLU A 383 13.75 -15.53 57.81
N GLU A 384 12.45 -15.58 57.50
CA GLU A 384 11.55 -14.43 57.27
C GLU A 384 11.36 -13.55 58.52
N PRO A 385 10.82 -12.32 58.35
CA PRO A 385 9.45 -12.12 58.84
C PRO A 385 8.53 -11.27 57.92
N GLN A 386 7.25 -11.25 58.26
CA GLN A 386 6.12 -10.72 57.46
C GLN A 386 5.79 -9.23 57.72
N GLN A 387 5.38 -8.51 56.65
CA GLN A 387 4.38 -7.40 56.58
C GLN A 387 4.51 -6.16 57.53
N PRO A 388 3.92 -4.96 57.23
CA PRO A 388 2.68 -4.71 56.46
C PRO A 388 2.68 -3.53 55.46
N GLU A 389 1.52 -3.28 54.84
CA GLU A 389 1.20 -2.06 54.07
C GLU A 389 0.95 -0.82 54.95
N PRO A 390 1.08 0.38 54.38
CA PRO A 390 0.25 1.52 54.78
C PRO A 390 -0.44 2.26 53.61
N THR A 391 -1.64 2.78 53.87
CA THR A 391 -2.47 3.62 52.99
C THR A 391 -2.00 5.09 52.91
N PRO A 392 -2.46 5.90 51.92
CA PRO A 392 -1.89 7.22 51.64
C PRO A 392 -2.42 8.37 52.52
N PRO A 393 -1.65 9.46 52.69
CA PRO A 393 -2.11 10.71 53.30
C PRO A 393 -2.91 11.60 52.32
N ALA A 394 -3.60 12.60 52.87
CA ALA A 394 -4.58 13.43 52.15
C ALA A 394 -4.15 14.91 51.94
N ALA A 395 -5.06 15.66 51.31
CA ALA A 395 -4.95 17.04 50.84
C ALA A 395 -4.73 18.14 51.89
N GLU A 396 -4.29 19.30 51.41
CA GLU A 396 -4.70 20.67 51.83
C GLU A 396 -4.62 21.55 50.55
N ALA A 397 -5.67 22.30 50.15
CA ALA A 397 -6.12 23.62 50.62
C ALA A 397 -5.22 24.79 50.14
N GLY A 398 -5.74 25.95 49.70
CA GLY A 398 -7.13 26.39 49.48
C GLY A 398 -7.23 27.92 49.25
N ASP A 399 -8.40 28.40 48.81
CA ASP A 399 -8.80 29.83 48.70
C ASP A 399 -8.00 30.75 47.74
N THR A 400 -8.49 31.92 47.27
CA THR A 400 -9.71 32.72 47.58
C THR A 400 -10.47 33.19 46.31
N ASN A 401 -11.72 33.62 46.48
CA ASN A 401 -12.59 34.23 45.45
C ASN A 401 -12.42 35.75 45.29
N ASP A 402 -12.88 36.29 44.14
CA ASP A 402 -13.89 37.39 44.01
C ASP A 402 -13.85 38.05 42.61
N ALA A 403 -14.91 38.65 42.03
CA ALA A 403 -16.37 38.55 42.19
C ALA A 403 -17.08 39.41 41.07
N LEU A 404 -18.43 39.48 41.11
CA LEU A 404 -19.31 40.48 40.44
C LEU A 404 -19.60 40.30 38.92
N LEU A 405 -20.81 40.52 38.37
CA LEU A 405 -22.19 40.66 38.92
C LEU A 405 -23.26 40.62 37.77
N VAL A 406 -24.57 40.76 38.13
CA VAL A 406 -25.77 41.02 37.29
C VAL A 406 -26.31 39.77 36.53
N GLU A 407 -27.36 39.05 36.99
CA GLU A 407 -28.83 39.35 36.99
C GLU A 407 -29.49 39.35 35.58
N ALA A 408 -30.69 38.79 35.32
CA ALA A 408 -31.63 37.87 36.03
C ALA A 408 -32.48 37.13 34.92
N SER A 409 -33.74 36.66 34.95
CA SER A 409 -34.93 36.49 35.84
C SER A 409 -36.00 35.74 35.00
N ALA A 410 -37.04 35.00 35.45
CA ALA A 410 -37.49 34.39 36.72
C ALA A 410 -38.68 33.41 36.40
N SER A 411 -39.59 33.12 37.35
CA SER A 411 -40.78 32.22 37.31
C SER A 411 -40.50 30.69 37.19
N GLU A 412 -41.03 29.76 37.99
CA GLU A 412 -42.38 29.50 38.59
C GLU A 412 -43.37 28.82 37.62
N GLN A 413 -44.14 27.76 37.96
CA GLN A 413 -44.41 26.98 39.20
C GLN A 413 -44.53 25.47 38.81
N ASN A 414 -44.28 24.46 39.66
CA ASN A 414 -45.15 23.87 40.72
C ASN A 414 -46.55 23.44 40.20
N GLU A 415 -47.22 22.34 40.59
CA GLU A 415 -47.17 21.41 41.75
C GLU A 415 -47.95 20.10 41.34
N GLY A 416 -47.86 18.90 41.94
CA GLY A 416 -47.03 18.33 43.01
C GLY A 416 -47.54 16.92 43.43
N SER A 417 -47.15 16.47 44.64
CA SER A 417 -47.97 15.71 45.62
C SER A 417 -48.38 14.22 45.33
N HIS A 418 -48.23 13.23 46.23
CA HIS A 418 -47.52 13.14 47.52
C HIS A 418 -47.37 11.68 48.05
N ARG A 419 -46.44 11.49 49.00
CA ARG A 419 -46.39 10.46 50.09
C ARG A 419 -46.23 8.95 49.76
N ALA A 420 -45.13 8.39 50.30
CA ALA A 420 -45.04 7.01 50.79
C ALA A 420 -45.68 6.88 52.20
N PRO A 421 -45.77 5.67 52.81
CA PRO A 421 -44.64 5.25 53.67
C PRO A 421 -44.37 3.72 53.85
N ALA A 422 -43.12 3.42 54.20
CA ALA A 422 -42.64 2.46 55.21
C ALA A 422 -42.92 0.92 55.18
N SER A 423 -41.81 0.16 55.16
CA SER A 423 -41.40 -0.87 56.14
C SER A 423 -41.85 -2.36 56.06
N HIS A 424 -40.84 -3.26 56.16
CA HIS A 424 -40.80 -4.61 56.78
C HIS A 424 -41.74 -5.75 56.29
N ALA A 425 -41.45 -7.05 56.48
CA ALA A 425 -40.20 -7.83 56.62
C ALA A 425 -40.49 -9.37 56.63
N ALA A 426 -39.46 -10.18 56.30
CA ALA A 426 -39.22 -11.59 56.72
C ALA A 426 -40.13 -12.76 56.22
N GLY A 427 -39.51 -13.95 56.16
CA GLY A 427 -40.14 -15.29 56.07
C GLY A 427 -40.30 -15.86 54.63
N SER A 428 -39.61 -16.88 54.10
CA SER A 428 -38.98 -18.15 54.56
C SER A 428 -39.89 -19.40 54.55
N GLN A 429 -39.66 -20.35 53.63
CA GLN A 429 -39.41 -21.78 53.93
C GLN A 429 -39.11 -22.64 52.68
N GLU A 430 -38.53 -23.82 52.91
CA GLU A 430 -38.17 -24.86 51.93
C GLU A 430 -39.26 -25.96 51.83
N VAL A 431 -39.09 -26.94 50.92
CA VAL A 431 -39.12 -28.41 51.20
C VAL A 431 -38.85 -29.21 49.90
N SER A 432 -38.38 -30.46 50.01
CA SER A 432 -37.71 -31.24 48.96
C SER A 432 -38.46 -32.51 48.48
N SER A 433 -38.13 -32.97 47.25
CA SER A 433 -37.98 -34.38 46.78
C SER A 433 -38.01 -34.44 45.24
N GLY A 434 -37.46 -35.42 44.52
CA GLY A 434 -36.70 -36.62 44.91
C GLY A 434 -35.89 -37.17 43.71
N SER A 435 -35.12 -38.26 43.89
CA SER A 435 -34.01 -38.66 43.01
C SER A 435 -34.29 -39.79 42.00
N TYR A 436 -33.54 -39.79 40.88
CA TYR A 436 -32.91 -40.98 40.26
C TYR A 436 -31.63 -40.56 39.51
N GLY A 437 -30.66 -41.46 39.30
CA GLY A 437 -29.43 -41.15 38.56
C GLY A 437 -28.54 -42.37 38.29
N VAL A 438 -27.60 -42.22 37.34
CA VAL A 438 -26.52 -43.16 37.00
C VAL A 438 -25.27 -42.34 36.69
N ALA A 439 -24.07 -42.84 37.02
CA ALA A 439 -22.82 -42.10 37.00
C ALA A 439 -21.99 -42.27 35.71
N ALA A 440 -21.08 -41.32 35.47
CA ALA A 440 -19.95 -41.45 34.55
C ALA A 440 -18.62 -41.31 35.35
N ALA A 441 -17.55 -41.97 34.90
CA ALA A 441 -16.31 -42.11 35.67
C ALA A 441 -15.27 -41.01 35.37
N ALA A 442 -14.38 -40.76 36.34
CA ALA A 442 -13.27 -39.81 36.20
C ALA A 442 -12.01 -40.45 35.55
N PRO A 443 -11.25 -39.71 34.73
CA PRO A 443 -9.92 -40.12 34.27
C PRO A 443 -8.85 -39.93 35.39
N PRO A 444 -7.68 -40.60 35.29
CA PRO A 444 -6.68 -40.66 36.36
C PRO A 444 -5.73 -39.44 36.41
N ALA A 445 -4.89 -39.42 37.45
CA ALA A 445 -4.02 -38.30 37.82
C ALA A 445 -2.96 -37.91 36.77
N SER A 446 -2.61 -36.62 36.78
CA SER A 446 -1.54 -36.02 35.99
C SER A 446 -0.14 -36.42 36.49
N ALA A 447 0.75 -36.74 35.56
CA ALA A 447 2.18 -36.80 35.82
C ALA A 447 2.79 -35.40 35.72
N SER A 448 3.48 -34.95 36.76
CA SER A 448 4.10 -33.62 36.81
C SER A 448 5.45 -33.59 36.10
N PHE A 449 5.59 -32.72 35.10
CA PHE A 449 6.87 -32.26 34.58
C PHE A 449 6.94 -30.74 34.69
N SER A 450 8.03 -30.23 35.25
CA SER A 450 8.20 -28.81 35.56
C SER A 450 8.39 -27.97 34.30
N VAL A 451 7.50 -26.99 34.10
CA VAL A 451 7.74 -25.86 33.21
C VAL A 451 8.49 -24.81 34.00
N ASN A 452 9.66 -24.37 33.51
CA ASN A 452 10.33 -23.19 34.07
C ASN A 452 9.62 -21.92 33.58
N GLU A 453 9.19 -21.08 34.50
CA GLU A 453 8.69 -19.74 34.17
C GLU A 453 9.84 -18.83 33.68
N PRO A 454 9.66 -18.09 32.59
CA PRO A 454 10.49 -16.92 32.30
C PRO A 454 10.03 -15.76 33.19
N THR A 455 10.73 -15.52 34.29
CA THR A 455 10.49 -14.37 35.16
C THR A 455 10.81 -13.04 34.46
N ALA A 456 10.22 -11.96 34.96
CA ALA A 456 10.14 -10.69 34.25
C ALA A 456 11.48 -9.93 34.10
N GLY A 457 11.63 -9.25 32.96
CA GLY A 457 12.57 -8.13 32.79
C GLY A 457 13.91 -8.46 32.15
N VAL A 458 13.99 -8.39 30.81
CA VAL A 458 15.25 -8.43 30.06
C VAL A 458 15.44 -7.12 29.28
N ARG A 459 16.45 -6.34 29.69
CA ARG A 459 16.99 -5.24 28.86
C ARG A 459 17.89 -5.83 27.75
N PRO A 460 18.00 -5.19 26.58
CA PRO A 460 18.94 -5.64 25.55
C PRO A 460 20.39 -5.57 26.08
N SER A 461 21.12 -6.68 26.00
CA SER A 461 22.54 -6.75 26.39
C SER A 461 23.37 -7.34 25.26
N CYS A 462 24.19 -6.50 24.62
CA CYS A 462 25.14 -6.92 23.61
C CYS A 462 26.40 -7.50 24.30
N GLY A 463 26.39 -8.81 24.57
CA GLY A 463 27.52 -9.51 25.20
C GLY A 463 28.56 -9.97 24.17
N CYS A 464 29.71 -9.29 24.10
CA CYS A 464 30.87 -9.77 23.34
C CYS A 464 31.87 -10.50 24.25
N GLY A 465 32.07 -11.80 24.02
CA GLY A 465 33.13 -12.63 24.60
C GLY A 465 33.84 -13.41 23.49
N GLY A 466 35.17 -13.34 23.41
CA GLY A 466 35.88 -13.57 22.15
C GLY A 466 36.55 -14.94 21.96
N SER A 467 36.43 -15.46 20.73
CA SER A 467 37.52 -16.15 20.01
C SER A 467 37.32 -15.93 18.50
N THR A 468 38.39 -15.78 17.73
CA THR A 468 38.33 -15.11 16.41
C THR A 468 38.12 -16.06 15.23
N SER A 469 36.85 -16.33 14.89
CA SER A 469 36.45 -16.64 13.49
C SER A 469 34.93 -16.49 13.26
N GLY A 470 34.53 -15.63 12.31
CA GLY A 470 33.30 -15.87 11.53
C GLY A 470 32.00 -15.11 11.86
N CYS A 471 31.96 -14.14 12.78
CA CYS A 471 30.77 -13.29 12.94
C CYS A 471 30.67 -12.23 11.83
N GLN A 472 30.01 -12.57 10.72
CA GLN A 472 29.83 -11.67 9.58
C GLN A 472 28.57 -10.79 9.73
N CYS A 473 28.67 -9.74 10.55
CA CYS A 473 27.69 -8.65 10.53
C CYS A 473 27.65 -7.99 9.15
N GLY A 474 26.45 -7.58 8.71
CA GLY A 474 26.23 -6.93 7.41
C GLY A 474 27.11 -5.68 7.24
N GLY A 475 27.64 -5.50 6.02
CA GLY A 475 28.66 -4.49 5.76
C GLY A 475 28.17 -3.05 5.96
N ASN A 476 29.00 -2.23 6.60
CA ASN A 476 28.77 -0.80 6.73
C ASN A 476 28.92 -0.11 5.36
N GLY A 477 27.82 0.31 4.75
CA GLY A 477 27.76 0.99 3.46
C GLY A 477 26.64 2.01 3.43
N ASN A 478 26.83 3.13 2.74
CA ASN A 478 25.90 4.26 2.75
C ASN A 478 24.64 3.98 1.91
N GLY A 479 23.71 3.22 2.49
CA GLY A 479 22.36 3.00 2.00
C GLY A 479 21.48 2.49 3.14
N ALA A 480 20.41 3.22 3.46
CA ALA A 480 19.53 2.88 4.58
C ALA A 480 18.66 1.66 4.24
N HIS A 481 19.18 0.46 4.52
CA HIS A 481 18.40 -0.78 4.46
C HIS A 481 17.33 -0.78 5.56
N GLN A 482 16.14 -0.31 5.19
CA GLN A 482 14.92 -0.38 6.01
C GLN A 482 14.68 -1.82 6.50
N GLN A 483 14.38 -1.98 7.79
CA GLN A 483 14.12 -3.29 8.37
C GLN A 483 12.72 -3.79 7.98
N VAL A 484 12.67 -4.85 7.18
CA VAL A 484 11.43 -5.45 6.69
C VAL A 484 10.76 -6.32 7.76
N ILE A 485 9.44 -6.20 7.88
CA ILE A 485 8.57 -6.95 8.78
C ILE A 485 7.57 -7.79 7.98
N TYR A 486 7.34 -9.04 8.41
CA TYR A 486 6.15 -9.80 8.03
C TYR A 486 5.62 -10.55 9.26
N ALA A 487 4.61 -10.00 9.94
CA ALA A 487 4.09 -10.46 11.23
C ALA A 487 2.66 -11.00 11.13
N ILE A 488 2.20 -11.76 12.13
CA ILE A 488 0.83 -12.28 12.24
C ILE A 488 0.29 -11.99 13.64
N GLY A 489 -0.99 -11.63 13.75
CA GLY A 489 -1.64 -11.38 15.04
C GLY A 489 -3.12 -11.03 14.92
N THR A 490 -3.63 -10.27 15.89
CA THR A 490 -4.97 -9.64 15.86
C THR A 490 -4.83 -8.12 15.90
N ILE A 491 -5.79 -7.41 15.31
CA ILE A 491 -5.82 -5.94 15.30
C ILE A 491 -6.51 -5.42 16.55
N GLY A 492 -5.94 -4.38 17.16
CA GLY A 492 -6.65 -3.50 18.09
C GLY A 492 -6.47 -2.03 17.73
N TYR A 493 -7.13 -1.16 18.49
CA TYR A 493 -6.91 0.29 18.45
C TYR A 493 -6.71 0.84 19.87
N ASP A 494 -6.01 1.97 19.97
CA ASP A 494 -5.73 2.71 21.19
C ASP A 494 -5.76 4.22 20.90
N PHE A 495 -6.14 5.03 21.89
CA PHE A 495 -6.32 6.48 21.72
C PHE A 495 -5.03 7.31 21.95
N GLY A 496 -4.03 6.76 22.65
CA GLY A 496 -2.78 7.43 23.02
C GLY A 496 -2.90 8.53 24.08
N THR A 497 -3.94 9.37 24.01
CA THR A 497 -4.16 10.51 24.92
C THR A 497 -5.64 10.66 25.30
N GLU A 498 -5.89 11.22 26.48
CA GLU A 498 -7.26 11.51 26.95
C GLU A 498 -7.97 12.52 26.05
N ALA A 499 -7.25 13.53 25.54
CA ALA A 499 -7.80 14.52 24.61
C ALA A 499 -8.35 13.86 23.34
N ARG A 500 -7.63 12.90 22.76
CA ARG A 500 -8.11 12.15 21.58
C ARG A 500 -9.26 11.23 21.94
N ARG A 501 -9.17 10.51 23.07
CA ARG A 501 -10.24 9.64 23.58
C ARG A 501 -11.56 10.42 23.76
N ASP A 502 -11.49 11.63 24.28
CA ASP A 502 -12.66 12.49 24.45
C ASP A 502 -13.16 13.08 23.12
N SER A 503 -12.27 13.42 22.17
CA SER A 503 -12.70 13.81 20.81
C SER A 503 -13.56 12.74 20.14
N PHE A 504 -13.15 11.45 20.17
CA PHE A 504 -13.99 10.35 19.67
C PHE A 504 -15.32 10.24 20.43
N ARG A 505 -15.33 10.48 21.74
CA ARG A 505 -16.55 10.46 22.56
C ARG A 505 -17.54 11.58 22.21
N GLN A 506 -17.04 12.76 21.81
CA GLN A 506 -17.87 13.89 21.38
C GLN A 506 -18.35 13.77 19.92
N LEU A 507 -17.54 13.16 19.04
CA LEU A 507 -17.82 13.08 17.61
C LEU A 507 -18.63 11.84 17.21
N MET A 508 -18.55 10.74 17.96
CA MET A 508 -19.39 9.57 17.72
C MET A 508 -20.87 9.90 18.00
N PRO A 509 -21.82 9.51 17.11
CA PRO A 509 -23.24 9.75 17.36
C PRO A 509 -23.74 8.90 18.53
N ASN A 510 -24.73 9.40 19.28
CA ASN A 510 -25.42 8.62 20.29
C ASN A 510 -26.10 7.38 19.65
N VAL A 511 -26.18 6.31 20.41
CA VAL A 511 -26.84 5.07 20.00
C VAL A 511 -28.24 5.03 20.60
N VAL A 512 -29.23 4.85 19.74
CA VAL A 512 -30.60 4.54 20.16
C VAL A 512 -30.66 3.04 20.51
N ILE A 513 -30.87 2.75 21.79
CA ILE A 513 -31.04 1.38 22.28
C ILE A 513 -32.54 1.15 22.53
N THR A 514 -33.14 0.26 21.74
CA THR A 514 -34.46 -0.30 22.04
C THR A 514 -34.31 -1.31 23.19
N ASP A 515 -35.12 -1.19 24.23
CA ASP A 515 -35.14 -2.17 25.31
C ASP A 515 -35.63 -3.54 24.79
N PRO A 516 -34.93 -4.66 25.01
CA PRO A 516 -35.35 -5.99 24.56
C PRO A 516 -36.70 -6.46 25.14
N ALA A 517 -37.24 -5.78 26.17
CA ALA A 517 -38.61 -5.96 26.66
C ALA A 517 -39.69 -5.19 25.86
N GLY A 518 -39.31 -4.46 24.80
CA GLY A 518 -40.23 -3.62 24.00
C GLY A 518 -40.51 -2.24 24.62
N GLY A 519 -39.60 -1.75 25.46
CA GLY A 519 -39.66 -0.40 26.04
C GLY A 519 -39.35 0.71 25.03
N PRO A 520 -39.61 1.99 25.39
CA PRO A 520 -39.35 3.12 24.51
C PRO A 520 -37.85 3.25 24.18
N GLU A 521 -37.59 3.64 22.93
CA GLU A 521 -36.24 3.91 22.43
C GLU A 521 -35.50 4.93 23.32
N LYS A 522 -34.31 4.55 23.79
CA LYS A 522 -33.48 5.40 24.64
C LYS A 522 -32.18 5.75 23.94
N GLU A 523 -31.97 7.04 23.75
CA GLU A 523 -30.69 7.58 23.30
C GLU A 523 -29.64 7.48 24.43
N VAL A 524 -28.49 6.88 24.12
CA VAL A 524 -27.38 6.62 25.05
C VAL A 524 -26.05 7.07 24.42
N GLN A 525 -25.13 7.58 25.23
CA GLN A 525 -23.79 7.97 24.76
C GLN A 525 -23.07 6.79 24.08
N PRO A 526 -22.29 7.05 23.02
CA PRO A 526 -21.55 6.01 22.30
C PRO A 526 -20.52 5.32 23.19
N ASN A 527 -20.39 4.00 23.03
CA ASN A 527 -19.29 3.25 23.60
C ASN A 527 -18.10 3.25 22.63
N ILE A 528 -17.15 4.14 22.87
CA ILE A 528 -15.91 4.24 22.08
C ILE A 528 -15.03 2.97 22.10
N TYR A 529 -15.30 2.03 23.01
CA TYR A 529 -14.63 0.73 23.14
C TYR A 529 -15.41 -0.44 22.49
N ASP A 530 -16.59 -0.19 21.92
CA ASP A 530 -17.33 -1.17 21.13
C ASP A 530 -16.82 -1.16 19.67
N PRO A 531 -16.19 -2.25 19.17
CA PRO A 531 -15.67 -2.29 17.81
C PRO A 531 -16.74 -2.10 16.73
N ALA A 532 -18.00 -2.48 16.97
CA ALA A 532 -19.08 -2.29 16.00
C ALA A 532 -19.48 -0.81 15.90
N GLN A 533 -19.58 -0.11 17.02
CA GLN A 533 -19.85 1.34 17.04
C GLN A 533 -18.67 2.13 16.46
N MET A 534 -17.44 1.78 16.85
CA MET A 534 -16.23 2.38 16.30
C MET A 534 -16.13 2.14 14.79
N ARG A 535 -16.38 0.91 14.30
CA ARG A 535 -16.40 0.61 12.86
C ARG A 535 -17.49 1.35 12.11
N ALA A 536 -18.68 1.54 12.71
CA ALA A 536 -19.75 2.34 12.09
C ALA A 536 -19.31 3.81 11.94
N TYR A 537 -18.76 4.41 13.00
CA TYR A 537 -18.21 5.77 12.96
C TYR A 537 -17.08 5.92 11.93
N LEU A 538 -16.08 5.03 11.94
CA LEU A 538 -14.97 4.96 10.98
C LEU A 538 -15.38 4.49 9.57
N SER A 539 -16.65 4.13 9.37
CA SER A 539 -17.21 3.93 8.01
C SER A 539 -17.79 5.24 7.49
N LYS A 540 -18.46 6.04 8.33
CA LYS A 540 -18.95 7.37 7.94
C LYS A 540 -17.82 8.40 7.80
N TYR A 541 -16.82 8.35 8.68
CA TYR A 541 -15.67 9.26 8.67
C TYR A 541 -14.36 8.45 8.60
N PRO A 542 -13.95 7.97 7.42
CA PRO A 542 -12.76 7.11 7.28
C PRO A 542 -11.47 7.78 7.77
N THR A 543 -11.36 9.10 7.65
CA THR A 543 -10.18 9.91 8.00
C THR A 543 -9.70 9.69 9.42
N GLU A 544 -10.65 9.54 10.35
CA GLU A 544 -10.41 9.37 11.78
C GLU A 544 -9.64 8.08 12.10
N SER A 545 -9.63 7.13 11.17
CA SER A 545 -8.76 5.93 11.25
C SER A 545 -7.28 6.31 11.32
N ARG A 546 -6.84 7.45 10.78
CA ARG A 546 -5.46 7.94 10.89
C ARG A 546 -5.13 8.53 12.27
N HIS A 547 -6.13 8.79 13.11
CA HIS A 547 -5.92 9.36 14.45
C HIS A 547 -5.85 8.30 15.55
N LEU A 548 -6.46 7.13 15.35
CA LEU A 548 -6.28 5.98 16.22
C LEU A 548 -4.87 5.38 16.08
N ILE A 549 -4.27 4.96 17.20
CA ILE A 549 -3.08 4.11 17.19
C ILE A 549 -3.56 2.68 16.98
N TRP A 550 -3.46 2.17 15.77
CA TRP A 550 -3.72 0.75 15.52
C TRP A 550 -2.59 -0.09 16.09
N THR A 551 -2.91 -1.28 16.57
CA THR A 551 -1.98 -2.17 17.25
C THR A 551 -2.06 -3.57 16.67
N LEU A 552 -0.91 -4.17 16.37
CA LEU A 552 -0.83 -5.62 16.18
C LEU A 552 -0.61 -6.26 17.54
N LYS A 553 -1.48 -7.21 17.90
CA LYS A 553 -1.39 -7.98 19.14
C LYS A 553 -1.05 -9.43 18.84
N ALA A 554 -0.14 -10.00 19.62
CA ALA A 554 -0.01 -11.43 19.78
C ALA A 554 -0.72 -11.81 21.08
N ASP A 555 -1.84 -12.53 20.95
CA ASP A 555 -2.73 -12.91 22.05
C ASP A 555 -3.24 -11.67 22.83
N ALA A 556 -2.61 -11.32 23.95
CA ALA A 556 -2.94 -10.15 24.77
C ALA A 556 -1.85 -9.05 24.77
N THR A 557 -0.70 -9.29 24.13
CA THR A 557 0.47 -8.40 24.15
C THR A 557 0.57 -7.60 22.85
N ASN A 558 0.73 -6.28 22.96
CA ASN A 558 1.02 -5.41 21.82
C ASN A 558 2.44 -5.70 21.29
N LEU A 559 2.59 -5.87 19.98
CA LEU A 559 3.89 -6.03 19.31
C LEU A 559 4.34 -4.76 18.60
N TYR A 560 3.42 -4.14 17.86
CA TYR A 560 3.69 -3.02 16.97
C TYR A 560 2.53 -2.03 17.00
N ALA A 561 2.86 -0.74 16.88
CA ALA A 561 1.92 0.24 16.39
C ALA A 561 1.89 0.15 14.86
N LEU A 562 0.69 0.17 14.28
CA LEU A 562 0.49 0.05 12.85
C LEU A 562 0.05 1.39 12.26
N GLU A 563 0.86 1.92 11.37
CA GLU A 563 0.44 2.99 10.47
C GLU A 563 0.32 2.39 9.06
N ALA A 564 -0.69 2.81 8.30
CA ALA A 564 -0.75 2.41 6.90
C ALA A 564 0.37 3.08 6.08
N GLU A 565 0.87 2.39 5.07
CA GLU A 565 1.64 3.00 3.97
C GLU A 565 0.94 4.27 3.46
N PRO A 566 1.69 5.30 3.01
CA PRO A 566 1.15 6.60 2.61
C PRO A 566 0.26 6.52 1.36
N ALA A 567 -0.99 6.09 1.58
CA ALA A 567 -2.12 5.98 0.65
C ALA A 567 -1.76 5.51 -0.78
N VAL A 568 -1.27 4.27 -0.91
CA VAL A 568 -1.07 3.62 -2.21
C VAL A 568 -2.42 3.16 -2.81
N GLY A 569 -3.17 4.13 -3.30
CA GLY A 569 -4.44 3.95 -3.99
C GLY A 569 -5.69 3.94 -3.11
N MET A 570 -6.81 4.34 -3.70
CA MET A 570 -8.07 4.69 -3.02
C MET A 570 -9.05 3.50 -2.92
N ASP A 571 -9.82 3.39 -1.84
CA ASP A 571 -10.88 2.40 -1.63
C ASP A 571 -11.97 3.06 -0.78
N TRP A 572 -13.22 3.07 -1.27
CA TRP A 572 -14.18 4.10 -0.85
C TRP A 572 -15.40 3.63 -0.03
N ASP A 573 -16.09 2.53 -0.36
CA ASP A 573 -17.32 2.16 0.39
C ASP A 573 -17.72 0.66 0.40
N ARG A 574 -16.82 -0.26 0.03
CA ARG A 574 -17.14 -1.70 0.18
C ARG A 574 -16.77 -2.19 1.59
N PRO A 575 -17.61 -2.98 2.26
CA PRO A 575 -17.14 -3.87 3.31
C PRO A 575 -16.28 -4.98 2.68
N LEU A 576 -15.29 -5.52 3.39
CA LEU A 576 -14.76 -6.86 3.05
C LEU A 576 -15.80 -7.98 3.26
N ILE A 577 -16.88 -7.64 3.97
CA ILE A 577 -18.01 -8.47 4.38
C ILE A 577 -19.17 -8.32 3.38
N THR A 578 -19.17 -9.11 2.32
CA THR A 578 -20.34 -9.23 1.42
C THR A 578 -21.23 -10.38 1.87
N ASN A 579 -22.47 -10.08 2.29
CA ASN A 579 -23.48 -11.10 2.58
C ASN A 579 -23.73 -11.98 1.33
N PRO A 580 -23.39 -13.29 1.34
CA PRO A 580 -23.43 -14.13 0.15
C PRO A 580 -24.85 -14.57 -0.27
N LYS A 581 -25.90 -14.02 0.35
CA LYS A 581 -27.31 -14.32 0.04
C LYS A 581 -28.07 -13.20 -0.66
N ALA A 582 -27.50 -12.00 -0.82
CA ALA A 582 -28.14 -10.93 -1.61
C ALA A 582 -28.19 -11.36 -3.10
N SER A 583 -29.38 -11.46 -3.67
CA SER A 583 -29.54 -11.84 -5.07
C SER A 583 -29.24 -10.67 -6.01
N ALA A 584 -28.85 -10.98 -7.24
CA ALA A 584 -28.63 -9.97 -8.27
C ALA A 584 -29.91 -9.17 -8.63
N ALA A 585 -31.09 -9.68 -8.27
CA ALA A 585 -32.36 -8.97 -8.43
C ALA A 585 -32.51 -7.84 -7.38
N GLU A 586 -32.30 -8.14 -6.09
CA GLU A 586 -32.39 -7.15 -5.01
C GLU A 586 -31.37 -6.00 -5.18
N ILE A 587 -30.17 -6.33 -5.66
CA ILE A 587 -29.12 -5.34 -6.00
C ILE A 587 -29.55 -4.46 -7.19
N SER A 588 -30.29 -5.01 -8.15
CA SER A 588 -30.85 -4.25 -9.29
C SER A 588 -32.05 -3.39 -8.88
N GLU A 589 -32.91 -3.87 -7.99
CA GLU A 589 -34.15 -3.21 -7.60
C GLU A 589 -33.88 -1.97 -6.74
N ALA A 590 -32.95 -2.07 -5.78
CA ALA A 590 -32.43 -0.94 -5.02
C ALA A 590 -31.74 0.13 -5.90
N ALA A 591 -31.11 -0.28 -7.00
CA ALA A 591 -30.52 0.65 -7.97
C ALA A 591 -31.60 1.43 -8.74
N THR A 592 -32.75 0.80 -9.05
CA THR A 592 -33.87 1.47 -9.74
C THR A 592 -34.67 2.44 -8.86
N GLU A 593 -34.86 2.16 -7.56
CA GLU A 593 -35.53 3.12 -6.66
C GLU A 593 -34.68 4.37 -6.36
N THR A 594 -33.35 4.28 -6.50
CA THR A 594 -32.42 5.38 -6.17
C THR A 594 -32.39 6.51 -7.23
N ALA A 595 -33.18 6.42 -8.30
CA ALA A 595 -33.13 7.35 -9.44
C ALA A 595 -33.77 8.76 -9.22
N GLY A 596 -34.31 9.06 -8.03
CA GLY A 596 -35.27 10.17 -7.86
C GLY A 596 -35.02 11.22 -6.76
N ASN A 597 -33.93 11.17 -5.99
CA ASN A 597 -33.76 12.03 -4.80
C ASN A 597 -32.50 12.92 -4.82
N THR A 598 -32.70 14.24 -4.75
CA THR A 598 -31.65 15.27 -4.88
C THR A 598 -30.67 15.32 -3.70
N ASN A 599 -31.06 14.86 -2.52
CA ASN A 599 -30.25 15.05 -1.30
C ASN A 599 -28.93 14.27 -1.33
N LYS A 600 -28.88 13.15 -2.08
CA LYS A 600 -27.64 12.37 -2.26
C LYS A 600 -26.53 13.12 -2.99
N LEU A 601 -26.81 14.21 -3.70
CA LEU A 601 -25.75 14.99 -4.34
C LEU A 601 -24.94 15.82 -3.31
N ALA A 602 -25.58 16.27 -2.22
CA ALA A 602 -24.88 16.90 -1.10
C ALA A 602 -24.06 15.86 -0.32
N GLU A 603 -24.66 14.70 -0.04
CA GLU A 603 -24.02 13.56 0.62
C GLU A 603 -22.78 13.05 -0.16
N PHE A 604 -22.87 13.00 -1.50
CA PHE A 604 -21.75 12.66 -2.38
C PHE A 604 -20.67 13.76 -2.46
N VAL A 605 -21.05 15.04 -2.38
CA VAL A 605 -20.09 16.15 -2.24
C VAL A 605 -19.40 16.11 -0.87
N GLU A 606 -20.08 15.69 0.20
CA GLU A 606 -19.48 15.44 1.51
C GLU A 606 -18.44 14.31 1.41
N VAL A 607 -18.79 13.17 0.79
CA VAL A 607 -17.85 12.06 0.52
C VAL A 607 -16.63 12.49 -0.31
N LEU A 608 -16.83 13.33 -1.34
CA LEU A 608 -15.73 13.92 -2.13
C LEU A 608 -14.93 15.01 -1.39
N SER A 609 -15.39 15.49 -0.23
CA SER A 609 -14.69 16.48 0.59
C SER A 609 -13.74 15.85 1.61
N TYR A 610 -13.83 14.53 1.83
CA TYR A 610 -12.87 13.79 2.66
C TYR A 610 -11.76 13.19 1.76
N PRO A 611 -10.48 13.17 2.21
CA PRO A 611 -9.40 12.54 1.45
C PRO A 611 -9.41 11.00 1.54
N PRO A 612 -8.92 10.29 0.51
CA PRO A 612 -8.92 8.82 0.48
C PRO A 612 -8.09 8.21 1.61
N VAL A 613 -8.61 7.12 2.17
CA VAL A 613 -8.00 6.39 3.27
C VAL A 613 -7.45 5.06 2.77
N SER A 614 -6.27 4.69 3.26
CA SER A 614 -5.56 3.49 2.78
C SER A 614 -6.42 2.22 2.98
N PRO A 615 -6.44 1.28 2.01
CA PRO A 615 -7.09 -0.02 2.14
C PRO A 615 -6.64 -0.80 3.38
N VAL A 616 -5.45 -0.49 3.90
CA VAL A 616 -4.92 -0.97 5.18
C VAL A 616 -5.83 -0.60 6.35
N TYR A 617 -6.19 0.68 6.49
CA TYR A 617 -7.09 1.15 7.55
C TYR A 617 -8.52 0.61 7.36
N ARG A 618 -9.02 0.48 6.12
CA ARG A 618 -10.28 -0.22 5.84
C ARG A 618 -10.21 -1.66 6.38
N THR A 619 -9.12 -2.36 6.12
CA THR A 619 -8.91 -3.75 6.56
C THR A 619 -8.84 -3.83 8.09
N PHE A 620 -8.11 -2.94 8.75
CA PHE A 620 -8.05 -2.87 10.21
C PHE A 620 -9.43 -2.61 10.83
N ARG A 621 -10.18 -1.65 10.27
CA ARG A 621 -11.54 -1.27 10.69
C ARG A 621 -12.56 -2.40 10.53
N ASP A 622 -12.52 -3.13 9.42
CA ASP A 622 -13.40 -4.29 9.23
C ASP A 622 -12.93 -5.50 10.08
N ALA A 623 -11.61 -5.67 10.31
CA ALA A 623 -11.05 -6.75 11.13
C ALA A 623 -11.38 -6.63 12.63
N ILE A 624 -11.41 -5.43 13.22
CA ILE A 624 -11.80 -5.28 14.64
C ILE A 624 -13.24 -5.71 14.92
N VAL A 625 -14.13 -5.68 13.92
CA VAL A 625 -15.48 -6.27 14.03
C VAL A 625 -15.44 -7.76 13.74
N GLY A 626 -14.77 -8.19 12.67
CA GLY A 626 -14.63 -9.62 12.33
C GLY A 626 -14.08 -10.47 13.48
N GLN A 627 -13.18 -9.91 14.30
CA GLN A 627 -12.63 -10.53 15.50
C GLN A 627 -13.62 -10.67 16.67
N THR A 628 -14.75 -9.96 16.66
CA THR A 628 -15.82 -10.08 17.68
C THR A 628 -16.98 -10.99 17.26
N LEU A 629 -17.00 -11.46 16.02
CA LEU A 629 -18.01 -12.40 15.54
C LEU A 629 -17.74 -13.81 16.09
N GLY A 630 -18.77 -14.65 16.12
CA GLY A 630 -18.61 -16.06 16.47
C GLY A 630 -17.87 -16.84 15.38
N GLU A 631 -17.08 -17.83 15.76
CA GLU A 631 -16.21 -18.63 14.86
C GLU A 631 -16.88 -19.17 13.59
N ASN A 632 -18.19 -19.45 13.64
CA ASN A 632 -18.96 -20.01 12.53
C ASN A 632 -19.53 -18.95 11.57
N ASP A 633 -19.32 -17.65 11.83
CA ASP A 633 -19.71 -16.60 10.90
C ASP A 633 -18.74 -16.57 9.69
N PRO A 634 -19.22 -16.49 8.43
CA PRO A 634 -18.34 -16.40 7.27
C PRO A 634 -17.41 -15.16 7.30
N ASN A 635 -17.75 -14.16 8.09
CA ASN A 635 -17.02 -12.90 8.25
C ASN A 635 -16.09 -12.88 9.47
N TYR A 636 -16.03 -13.97 10.24
CA TYR A 636 -15.14 -14.09 11.38
C TYR A 636 -13.67 -13.91 10.95
N VAL A 637 -12.95 -13.01 11.64
CA VAL A 637 -11.52 -12.77 11.42
C VAL A 637 -10.77 -13.32 12.62
N SER A 638 -10.16 -14.50 12.46
CA SER A 638 -9.35 -15.11 13.51
C SER A 638 -8.00 -14.39 13.67
N ARG A 639 -7.36 -14.01 12.55
CA ARG A 639 -6.02 -13.40 12.52
C ARG A 639 -5.87 -12.45 11.31
N VAL A 640 -4.85 -11.61 11.36
CA VAL A 640 -4.41 -10.73 10.26
C VAL A 640 -2.90 -10.87 10.06
N SER A 641 -2.47 -10.86 8.81
CA SER A 641 -1.06 -10.86 8.39
C SER A 641 -0.61 -9.45 7.99
N ILE A 642 0.54 -9.00 8.50
CA ILE A 642 1.05 -7.63 8.43
C ILE A 642 2.38 -7.60 7.68
N PRO A 643 2.39 -7.34 6.36
CA PRO A 643 3.59 -6.93 5.63
C PRO A 643 3.93 -5.47 5.94
N GLY A 644 5.20 -5.13 6.12
CA GLY A 644 5.57 -3.74 6.31
C GLY A 644 7.06 -3.46 6.49
N VAL A 645 7.34 -2.20 6.81
CA VAL A 645 8.67 -1.69 7.13
C VAL A 645 8.66 -1.16 8.56
N LEU A 646 9.62 -1.60 9.38
CA LEU A 646 9.88 -1.03 10.69
C LEU A 646 10.49 0.36 10.52
N THR A 647 9.91 1.35 11.17
CA THR A 647 10.39 2.74 11.14
C THR A 647 11.12 3.10 12.43
N ASP A 648 11.95 4.14 12.41
CA ASP A 648 12.61 4.69 13.61
C ASP A 648 11.64 5.39 14.61
N ARG A 649 10.33 5.29 14.38
CA ARG A 649 9.28 5.97 15.16
C ARG A 649 8.67 5.01 16.18
N THR A 650 8.23 5.57 17.31
CA THR A 650 7.46 4.85 18.34
C THR A 650 6.17 5.58 18.66
N ALA A 651 5.04 4.88 18.71
CA ALA A 651 3.77 5.41 19.19
C ALA A 651 3.56 5.03 20.66
N ARG A 652 3.08 5.97 21.47
CA ARG A 652 2.79 5.73 22.89
C ARG A 652 1.30 5.45 23.10
N THR A 653 0.98 4.31 23.67
CA THR A 653 -0.41 3.92 24.00
C THR A 653 -0.95 4.72 25.17
N PHE A 654 -2.27 4.69 25.37
CA PHE A 654 -2.96 5.31 26.50
C PHE A 654 -2.49 4.73 27.85
N GLN A 655 -2.09 3.45 27.88
CA GLN A 655 -1.48 2.80 29.05
C GLN A 655 -0.02 3.21 29.28
N GLY A 656 0.56 3.99 28.36
CA GLY A 656 1.89 4.57 28.47
C GLY A 656 3.04 3.72 27.91
N GLU A 657 2.72 2.56 27.32
CA GLU A 657 3.63 1.67 26.60
C GLU A 657 4.09 2.32 25.29
N ASN A 658 5.38 2.20 24.96
CA ASN A 658 5.94 2.70 23.70
C ASN A 658 6.13 1.55 22.71
N LEU A 659 5.34 1.54 21.64
CA LEU A 659 5.38 0.52 20.60
C LEU A 659 6.16 1.02 19.38
N PRO A 660 7.03 0.19 18.77
CA PRO A 660 7.66 0.53 17.51
C PRO A 660 6.62 0.59 16.38
N VAL A 661 6.74 1.58 15.50
CA VAL A 661 5.81 1.83 14.39
C VAL A 661 6.25 1.04 13.15
N VAL A 662 5.35 0.20 12.65
CA VAL A 662 5.47 -0.46 11.35
C VAL A 662 4.58 0.29 10.35
N GLU A 663 5.18 0.66 9.23
CA GLU A 663 4.47 1.14 8.05
C GLU A 663 3.98 -0.08 7.25
N VAL A 664 2.67 -0.29 7.23
CA VAL A 664 2.02 -1.51 6.74
C VAL A 664 1.62 -1.38 5.29
N GLN A 665 2.03 -2.34 4.46
CA GLN A 665 1.69 -2.36 3.03
C GLN A 665 0.33 -3.02 2.78
N SER A 666 -0.40 -2.53 1.78
CA SER A 666 -1.67 -3.15 1.34
C SER A 666 -1.47 -4.48 0.63
N ARG A 667 -0.35 -4.65 -0.10
CA ARG A 667 -0.01 -5.88 -0.81
C ARG A 667 0.54 -6.93 0.17
N GLY A 668 -0.24 -7.97 0.45
CA GLY A 668 0.12 -9.04 1.40
C GLY A 668 -0.62 -8.98 2.74
N LEU A 669 -1.46 -7.97 2.93
CA LEU A 669 -2.33 -7.81 4.09
C LEU A 669 -3.59 -8.67 3.92
N TYR A 670 -3.63 -9.82 4.60
CA TYR A 670 -4.75 -10.75 4.55
C TYR A 670 -5.37 -10.98 5.93
N THR A 671 -6.71 -10.97 5.99
CA THR A 671 -7.51 -11.46 7.12
C THR A 671 -7.80 -12.96 6.94
N TRP A 672 -7.85 -13.72 8.03
CA TRP A 672 -8.05 -15.17 8.00
C TRP A 672 -9.37 -15.56 8.67
N ASN A 673 -10.14 -16.45 8.05
CA ASN A 673 -11.27 -17.15 8.69
C ASN A 673 -10.92 -18.64 8.79
N GLU A 674 -10.66 -19.10 10.02
CA GLU A 674 -10.23 -20.49 10.27
C GLU A 674 -11.34 -21.50 9.94
N ALA A 675 -12.58 -21.23 10.34
CA ALA A 675 -13.70 -22.15 10.10
C ALA A 675 -13.99 -22.35 8.61
N VAL A 676 -13.88 -21.27 7.82
CA VAL A 676 -13.99 -21.32 6.36
C VAL A 676 -12.86 -22.16 5.74
N LEU A 677 -11.61 -22.02 6.23
CA LEU A 677 -10.50 -22.86 5.76
C LEU A 677 -10.69 -24.34 6.13
N VAL A 678 -11.05 -24.64 7.38
CA VAL A 678 -11.33 -26.00 7.85
C VAL A 678 -12.38 -26.65 6.95
N GLN A 679 -13.46 -25.95 6.65
CA GLN A 679 -14.52 -26.44 5.76
C GLN A 679 -14.04 -26.61 4.31
N ALA A 680 -13.23 -25.69 3.77
CA ALA A 680 -12.67 -25.80 2.43
C ALA A 680 -11.72 -27.00 2.27
N VAL A 681 -10.84 -27.24 3.24
CA VAL A 681 -9.93 -28.41 3.26
C VAL A 681 -10.73 -29.72 3.38
N ILE A 682 -11.78 -29.76 4.20
CA ILE A 682 -12.68 -30.93 4.33
C ILE A 682 -13.37 -31.26 3.00
N GLU A 683 -13.92 -30.27 2.28
CA GLU A 683 -14.53 -30.53 0.98
C GLU A 683 -13.50 -30.94 -0.08
N ALA A 684 -12.30 -30.37 -0.08
CA ALA A 684 -11.21 -30.81 -0.96
C ALA A 684 -10.79 -32.26 -0.68
N VAL A 685 -10.75 -32.68 0.58
CA VAL A 685 -10.49 -34.08 0.99
C VAL A 685 -11.63 -35.01 0.58
N LYS A 686 -12.90 -34.63 0.82
CA LYS A 686 -14.09 -35.39 0.37
C LYS A 686 -14.10 -35.60 -1.15
N GLN A 687 -13.76 -34.56 -1.92
CA GLN A 687 -13.66 -34.66 -3.39
C GLN A 687 -12.57 -35.66 -3.82
N GLU A 688 -11.43 -35.73 -3.13
CA GLU A 688 -10.38 -36.71 -3.45
C GLU A 688 -10.81 -38.16 -3.09
N TYR A 689 -11.48 -38.35 -1.96
CA TYR A 689 -12.04 -39.66 -1.58
C TYR A 689 -13.08 -40.17 -2.58
N LYS A 690 -13.92 -39.28 -3.14
CA LYS A 690 -14.88 -39.61 -4.21
C LYS A 690 -14.25 -39.99 -5.55
N LYS A 691 -12.96 -39.69 -5.79
CA LYS A 691 -12.20 -40.11 -6.99
C LYS A 691 -11.58 -41.51 -6.86
N ARG A 692 -11.54 -42.09 -5.66
CA ARG A 692 -11.00 -43.45 -5.42
C ARG A 692 -11.82 -44.50 -6.19
N LYS A 693 -11.26 -45.69 -6.39
CA LYS A 693 -11.93 -46.81 -7.07
C LYS A 693 -11.85 -48.08 -6.20
N PRO A 694 -12.96 -48.56 -5.61
CA PRO A 694 -14.30 -47.95 -5.62
C PRO A 694 -14.32 -46.56 -4.96
N PRO A 695 -15.31 -45.70 -5.25
CA PRO A 695 -15.51 -44.45 -4.53
C PRO A 695 -15.74 -44.75 -3.05
N VAL A 696 -15.04 -44.02 -2.17
CA VAL A 696 -15.20 -44.13 -0.73
C VAL A 696 -15.82 -42.83 -0.23
N GLU A 697 -16.92 -42.92 0.50
CA GLU A 697 -17.47 -41.78 1.24
C GLU A 697 -16.90 -41.77 2.66
N LEU A 698 -16.63 -40.58 3.21
CA LEU A 698 -16.10 -40.42 4.56
C LEU A 698 -17.25 -40.45 5.56
N ASP A 699 -17.11 -41.26 6.60
CA ASP A 699 -18.02 -41.30 7.73
C ASP A 699 -17.89 -40.04 8.61
N GLU A 700 -18.95 -39.72 9.35
CA GLU A 700 -19.01 -38.52 10.19
C GLU A 700 -17.93 -38.53 11.28
N GLY A 701 -17.57 -39.71 11.82
CA GLY A 701 -16.50 -39.87 12.80
C GLY A 701 -15.12 -39.50 12.25
N LYS A 702 -14.78 -39.95 11.03
CA LYS A 702 -13.58 -39.49 10.31
C LYS A 702 -13.64 -38.03 9.91
N ILE A 703 -14.81 -37.48 9.60
CA ILE A 703 -14.97 -36.04 9.31
C ILE A 703 -14.70 -35.20 10.57
N ASP A 704 -15.16 -35.62 11.75
CA ASP A 704 -14.90 -34.90 13.01
C ASP A 704 -13.47 -35.09 13.53
N THR A 705 -12.87 -36.26 13.27
CA THR A 705 -11.43 -36.51 13.46
C THR A 705 -10.61 -35.59 12.55
N LEU A 706 -11.02 -35.44 11.27
CA LEU A 706 -10.39 -34.54 10.30
C LEU A 706 -10.55 -33.06 10.70
N LYS A 707 -11.73 -32.61 11.15
CA LYS A 707 -11.93 -31.26 11.73
C LYS A 707 -10.94 -31.01 12.86
N THR A 708 -10.84 -31.95 13.80
CA THR A 708 -9.95 -31.85 14.96
C THR A 708 -8.47 -31.83 14.54
N THR A 709 -8.10 -32.66 13.56
CA THR A 709 -6.74 -32.70 13.02
C THR A 709 -6.37 -31.42 12.27
N ILE A 710 -7.30 -30.82 11.51
CA ILE A 710 -7.07 -29.53 10.85
C ILE A 710 -6.98 -28.40 11.87
N ARG A 711 -7.86 -28.35 12.88
CA ARG A 711 -7.76 -27.33 13.94
C ARG A 711 -6.43 -27.44 14.70
N ALA A 712 -6.06 -28.61 15.19
CA ALA A 712 -4.76 -28.84 15.84
C ALA A 712 -3.56 -28.50 14.94
N LEU A 713 -3.70 -28.68 13.62
CA LEU A 713 -2.71 -28.27 12.61
C LEU A 713 -2.63 -26.74 12.47
N LEU A 714 -3.75 -26.02 12.46
CA LEU A 714 -3.80 -24.56 12.39
C LEU A 714 -3.41 -23.88 13.72
N ASP A 715 -3.72 -24.51 14.86
CA ASP A 715 -3.23 -24.16 16.19
C ASP A 715 -1.71 -24.35 16.28
N MET A 716 -1.19 -25.54 15.96
CA MET A 716 0.26 -25.80 16.06
C MET A 716 1.03 -24.95 15.06
N ALA A 717 0.46 -24.67 13.88
CA ALA A 717 0.91 -23.61 12.99
C ALA A 717 0.96 -22.27 13.73
N TYR A 718 -0.16 -21.72 14.24
CA TYR A 718 -0.19 -20.43 14.93
C TYR A 718 0.83 -20.34 16.08
N TRP A 719 0.86 -21.32 16.98
CA TRP A 719 1.79 -21.34 18.13
C TRP A 719 3.26 -21.45 17.73
N ARG A 720 3.58 -22.04 16.57
CA ARG A 720 4.94 -22.12 16.04
C ARG A 720 5.32 -20.91 15.16
N PHE A 721 4.35 -20.31 14.49
CA PHE A 721 4.46 -19.10 13.66
C PHE A 721 4.41 -17.79 14.49
N ARG A 722 4.00 -17.82 15.77
CA ARG A 722 3.97 -16.62 16.63
C ARG A 722 5.39 -16.14 17.00
N ASN A 723 5.94 -15.27 16.16
CA ASN A 723 7.22 -14.59 16.31
C ASN A 723 7.08 -13.09 15.98
N LEU A 724 8.18 -12.33 16.03
CA LEU A 724 8.17 -10.88 15.77
C LEU A 724 8.14 -10.49 14.28
N GLY A 725 8.27 -11.44 13.36
CA GLY A 725 8.33 -11.17 11.91
C GLY A 725 9.57 -10.39 11.46
N GLN A 726 10.63 -10.34 12.27
CA GLN A 726 11.81 -9.48 12.05
C GLN A 726 12.94 -10.18 11.30
N THR A 727 13.33 -11.40 11.70
CA THR A 727 14.40 -12.12 10.99
C THR A 727 13.89 -12.71 9.68
N SER A 728 14.80 -13.05 8.76
CA SER A 728 14.43 -13.74 7.52
C SER A 728 13.73 -15.07 7.78
N ALA A 729 14.19 -15.81 8.80
CA ALA A 729 13.54 -17.05 9.23
C ALA A 729 12.12 -16.78 9.77
N ASP A 730 11.92 -15.74 10.58
CA ASP A 730 10.60 -15.32 11.08
C ASP A 730 9.65 -14.94 9.93
N ARG A 731 10.12 -14.13 8.97
CA ARG A 731 9.31 -13.71 7.82
C ARG A 731 8.89 -14.90 6.96
N ALA A 732 9.79 -15.84 6.70
CA ALA A 732 9.50 -17.04 5.91
C ALA A 732 8.61 -18.04 6.65
N MET A 733 8.83 -18.19 7.96
CA MET A 733 7.97 -18.92 8.88
C MET A 733 6.53 -18.37 8.79
N ASN A 734 6.36 -17.06 8.92
CA ASN A 734 5.06 -16.40 8.85
C ASN A 734 4.44 -16.46 7.44
N ALA A 735 5.24 -16.32 6.39
CA ALA A 735 4.79 -16.47 5.00
C ALA A 735 4.25 -17.88 4.72
N ALA A 736 4.91 -18.92 5.22
CA ALA A 736 4.45 -20.30 5.12
C ALA A 736 3.16 -20.53 5.90
N GLY A 737 3.00 -19.85 7.05
CA GLY A 737 1.72 -19.71 7.73
C GLY A 737 0.66 -19.16 6.79
N THR A 738 0.77 -17.89 6.37
CA THR A 738 -0.23 -17.24 5.49
C THR A 738 -0.54 -18.06 4.25
N ASN A 739 0.46 -18.59 3.55
CA ASN A 739 0.25 -19.39 2.34
C ASN A 739 -0.45 -20.72 2.61
N ALA A 740 -0.32 -21.33 3.79
CA ALA A 740 -1.14 -22.49 4.14
C ALA A 740 -2.63 -22.13 4.26
N PHE A 741 -2.97 -20.92 4.76
CA PHE A 741 -4.35 -20.43 4.78
C PHE A 741 -4.86 -20.00 3.40
N LEU A 742 -4.01 -19.38 2.56
CA LEU A 742 -4.36 -18.96 1.21
C LEU A 742 -4.45 -20.13 0.21
N VAL A 743 -3.67 -21.20 0.42
CA VAL A 743 -3.49 -22.30 -0.54
C VAL A 743 -3.76 -23.65 0.13
N GLY A 744 -5.02 -23.87 0.52
CA GLY A 744 -5.48 -25.08 1.21
C GLY A 744 -5.30 -26.42 0.47
N SER A 745 -4.89 -26.43 -0.80
CA SER A 745 -4.44 -27.63 -1.51
C SER A 745 -3.25 -28.31 -0.83
N GLU A 746 -2.34 -27.53 -0.26
CA GLU A 746 -1.07 -28.00 0.29
C GLU A 746 -1.33 -28.65 1.66
N LEU A 747 -2.20 -28.05 2.48
CA LEU A 747 -2.75 -28.68 3.69
C LEU A 747 -3.45 -30.00 3.33
N LYS A 748 -4.33 -29.99 2.31
CA LYS A 748 -5.04 -31.17 1.81
C LYS A 748 -4.10 -32.28 1.34
N ASP A 749 -2.99 -31.97 0.65
CA ASP A 749 -2.02 -33.00 0.23
C ASP A 749 -1.12 -33.46 1.38
N GLY A 750 -0.79 -32.58 2.34
CA GLY A 750 -0.13 -32.94 3.59
C GLY A 750 -0.92 -33.98 4.40
N LEU A 751 -2.20 -33.69 4.68
CA LEU A 751 -3.13 -34.59 5.37
C LEU A 751 -3.32 -35.92 4.62
N LEU A 752 -3.29 -35.89 3.28
CA LEU A 752 -3.43 -37.07 2.42
C LEU A 752 -2.10 -37.75 2.05
N SER A 753 -1.00 -37.45 2.75
CA SER A 753 0.34 -38.00 2.49
C SER A 753 0.41 -39.53 2.50
N ALA A 754 -0.55 -40.21 3.13
CA ALA A 754 -0.74 -41.66 3.06
C ALA A 754 -0.65 -42.20 1.62
N LYS A 755 -1.27 -41.50 0.64
CA LYS A 755 -1.29 -41.87 -0.80
C LYS A 755 0.09 -41.84 -1.49
N HIS A 756 1.15 -41.48 -0.76
CA HIS A 756 2.52 -41.42 -1.23
C HIS A 756 3.46 -42.39 -0.50
N VAL A 757 2.98 -43.09 0.52
CA VAL A 757 3.81 -43.97 1.37
C VAL A 757 3.17 -45.37 1.47
N PRO A 758 3.88 -46.45 1.11
CA PRO A 758 3.36 -47.81 1.15
C PRO A 758 2.65 -48.15 2.47
N GLY A 759 1.40 -48.60 2.38
CA GLY A 759 0.52 -48.83 3.52
C GLY A 759 -0.94 -48.89 3.11
N LYS A 760 -1.86 -48.57 4.04
CA LYS A 760 -3.26 -48.26 3.73
C LYS A 760 -3.44 -46.77 3.52
N ASP A 761 -4.29 -46.38 2.58
CA ASP A 761 -4.57 -44.96 2.28
C ASP A 761 -5.74 -44.39 3.10
N ASP A 762 -6.09 -45.04 4.20
CA ASP A 762 -7.33 -44.79 4.96
C ASP A 762 -7.14 -43.80 6.11
N ASN A 763 -5.89 -43.43 6.39
CA ASN A 763 -5.44 -42.64 7.55
C ASN A 763 -5.05 -41.22 7.13
N PHE A 764 -5.34 -40.23 7.97
CA PHE A 764 -4.85 -38.87 7.80
C PHE A 764 -3.51 -38.70 8.50
N TYR A 765 -2.57 -38.01 7.85
CA TYR A 765 -1.32 -37.62 8.48
C TYR A 765 -1.52 -36.33 9.27
N ALA A 766 -0.90 -36.23 10.45
CA ALA A 766 -0.77 -35.00 11.20
C ALA A 766 0.56 -34.30 10.85
N LEU A 767 0.65 -32.99 11.06
CA LEU A 767 1.94 -32.28 11.02
C LEU A 767 2.72 -32.60 12.30
N GLU A 768 4.01 -32.91 12.16
CA GLU A 768 4.95 -33.18 13.24
C GLU A 768 5.82 -31.95 13.55
N SER A 769 6.35 -31.30 12.51
CA SER A 769 7.30 -30.20 12.70
C SER A 769 7.33 -29.23 11.53
N ILE A 770 7.70 -27.99 11.88
CA ILE A 770 8.02 -26.89 10.97
C ILE A 770 9.48 -26.53 11.23
N LYS A 771 10.33 -26.66 10.20
CA LYS A 771 11.74 -26.19 10.23
C LYS A 771 11.92 -25.09 9.19
N VAL A 772 12.85 -24.16 9.42
CA VAL A 772 13.25 -23.15 8.44
C VAL A 772 14.77 -23.14 8.35
N ALA A 773 15.31 -23.11 7.14
CA ALA A 773 16.74 -22.97 6.85
C ALA A 773 16.95 -21.97 5.70
N LYS A 774 18.16 -21.44 5.54
CA LYS A 774 18.47 -20.58 4.39
C LYS A 774 18.52 -21.41 3.11
N SER A 775 17.83 -20.95 2.06
CA SER A 775 17.77 -21.68 0.80
C SER A 775 19.08 -21.63 0.04
N THR A 776 19.38 -22.72 -0.68
CA THR A 776 20.44 -22.75 -1.69
C THR A 776 19.95 -22.31 -3.07
N PHE A 777 18.64 -22.21 -3.28
CA PHE A 777 18.00 -21.91 -4.57
C PHE A 777 17.59 -20.43 -4.67
N CYS A 778 18.57 -19.53 -4.51
CA CYS A 778 18.37 -18.09 -4.58
C CYS A 778 18.89 -17.45 -5.88
N ARG A 779 18.22 -16.38 -6.31
CA ARG A 779 18.74 -15.47 -7.34
C ARG A 779 19.92 -14.67 -6.76
N PRO A 780 21.08 -14.59 -7.45
CA PRO A 780 22.17 -13.70 -7.03
C PRO A 780 21.76 -12.22 -7.15
N GLY A 781 22.09 -11.43 -6.12
CA GLY A 781 21.93 -9.97 -6.12
C GLY A 781 20.57 -9.49 -5.61
N GLY A 782 20.35 -9.55 -4.30
CA GLY A 782 19.23 -8.89 -3.60
C GLY A 782 18.23 -9.82 -2.92
N SER A 783 18.07 -11.05 -3.40
CA SER A 783 17.17 -12.05 -2.79
C SER A 783 17.66 -12.57 -1.44
N ASP A 784 16.72 -12.89 -0.56
CA ASP A 784 16.94 -13.49 0.75
C ASP A 784 15.94 -14.64 0.94
N CYS A 785 16.26 -15.78 0.35
CA CYS A 785 15.33 -16.92 0.29
C CYS A 785 15.59 -17.97 1.38
N GLN A 786 14.49 -18.52 1.86
CA GLN A 786 14.42 -19.43 3.00
C GLN A 786 13.58 -20.65 2.62
N ASP A 787 14.07 -21.83 2.98
CA ASP A 787 13.45 -23.12 2.77
C ASP A 787 12.66 -23.50 4.04
N VAL A 788 11.34 -23.63 3.91
CA VAL A 788 10.42 -24.00 4.98
C VAL A 788 9.97 -25.44 4.79
N TYR A 789 10.26 -26.29 5.78
CA TYR A 789 10.00 -27.72 5.75
C TYR A 789 8.81 -28.04 6.67
N LEU A 790 7.71 -28.53 6.08
CA LEU A 790 6.51 -29.00 6.76
C LEU A 790 6.54 -30.54 6.77
N THR A 791 6.86 -31.16 7.91
CA THR A 791 6.99 -32.62 8.01
C THR A 791 5.72 -33.23 8.62
N PHE A 792 5.11 -34.18 7.90
CA PHE A 792 3.89 -34.88 8.28
C PHE A 792 4.17 -36.35 8.63
N PHE A 793 3.41 -36.92 9.57
CA PHE A 793 3.51 -38.31 10.04
C PHE A 793 2.14 -38.98 10.20
N ASP A 794 2.09 -40.32 10.18
CA ASP A 794 0.88 -41.12 10.41
C ASP A 794 0.72 -41.37 11.93
N PRO A 795 -0.25 -40.72 12.63
CA PRO A 795 -0.36 -40.80 14.08
C PRO A 795 -0.86 -42.17 14.56
N GLU A 796 -1.46 -42.99 13.69
CA GLU A 796 -1.83 -44.37 14.00
C GLU A 796 -0.66 -45.36 13.78
N ASN A 797 0.43 -44.93 13.12
CA ASN A 797 1.55 -45.78 12.76
C ASN A 797 2.86 -45.00 12.64
N GLU A 798 3.51 -44.71 13.77
CA GLU A 798 4.81 -44.01 13.87
C GLU A 798 5.95 -44.62 13.04
N ARG A 799 5.83 -45.90 12.64
CA ARG A 799 6.80 -46.61 11.79
C ARG A 799 6.61 -46.36 10.30
N ARG A 800 5.52 -45.72 9.88
CA ARG A 800 5.28 -45.30 8.50
C ARG A 800 6.21 -44.13 8.17
N ALA A 801 6.70 -44.06 6.94
CA ALA A 801 7.62 -43.01 6.55
C ALA A 801 6.95 -41.63 6.63
N ARG A 802 7.64 -40.67 7.25
CA ARG A 802 7.26 -39.25 7.25
C ARG A 802 7.28 -38.70 5.82
N VAL A 803 6.49 -37.66 5.56
CA VAL A 803 6.47 -36.94 4.29
C VAL A 803 6.74 -35.47 4.57
N THR A 804 7.83 -34.96 4.02
CA THR A 804 8.24 -33.56 4.19
C THR A 804 7.95 -32.77 2.93
N TYR A 805 7.17 -31.70 3.06
CA TYR A 805 6.95 -30.71 2.02
C TYR A 805 7.92 -29.55 2.23
N LEU A 806 8.56 -29.11 1.14
CA LEU A 806 9.47 -27.98 1.11
C LEU A 806 8.81 -26.84 0.31
N LEU A 807 8.68 -25.69 0.96
CA LEU A 807 8.25 -24.42 0.38
C LEU A 807 9.42 -23.43 0.47
N THR A 808 9.89 -22.92 -0.66
CA THR A 808 10.93 -21.88 -0.68
C THR A 808 10.28 -20.51 -0.84
N PHE A 809 10.69 -19.52 -0.04
CA PHE A 809 10.18 -18.14 -0.07
C PHE A 809 11.34 -17.15 -0.21
N ASP A 810 11.26 -16.19 -1.13
CA ASP A 810 12.08 -14.97 -1.06
C ASP A 810 11.43 -14.01 -0.06
N VAL A 811 12.17 -13.58 0.96
CA VAL A 811 11.71 -12.65 1.99
C VAL A 811 12.53 -11.36 2.05
N ALA A 812 13.21 -11.01 0.96
CA ALA A 812 13.89 -9.72 0.82
C ALA A 812 12.95 -8.50 0.81
N LEU A 813 11.67 -8.70 0.48
CA LEU A 813 10.64 -7.66 0.38
C LEU A 813 9.56 -7.82 1.48
N PRO A 814 8.81 -6.76 1.82
CA PRO A 814 7.72 -6.82 2.81
C PRO A 814 6.59 -7.77 2.46
N LEU A 815 6.40 -8.07 1.16
CA LEU A 815 5.61 -9.20 0.69
C LEU A 815 6.53 -10.38 0.36
N PRO A 816 6.54 -11.45 1.17
CA PRO A 816 7.17 -12.72 0.84
C PRO A 816 6.65 -13.32 -0.48
N ILE A 817 7.56 -13.83 -1.32
CA ILE A 817 7.22 -14.41 -2.62
C ILE A 817 7.58 -15.91 -2.65
N PRO A 818 6.62 -16.83 -2.87
CA PRO A 818 6.93 -18.25 -3.02
C PRO A 818 7.69 -18.53 -4.32
N ILE A 819 8.81 -19.24 -4.21
CA ILE A 819 9.68 -19.62 -5.34
C ILE A 819 9.30 -21.02 -5.84
N GLY A 820 8.38 -21.08 -6.80
CA GLY A 820 7.98 -22.33 -7.44
C GLY A 820 6.96 -23.17 -6.64
N PRO A 821 6.67 -24.40 -7.11
CA PRO A 821 5.71 -25.30 -6.46
C PRO A 821 6.32 -26.01 -5.24
N ALA A 822 5.46 -26.47 -4.33
CA ALA A 822 5.88 -27.27 -3.18
C ALA A 822 6.61 -28.56 -3.60
N HIS A 823 7.88 -28.70 -3.18
CA HIS A 823 8.64 -29.94 -3.34
C HIS A 823 8.24 -30.93 -2.25
N LYS A 824 8.34 -32.25 -2.51
CA LYS A 824 7.91 -33.30 -1.57
C LYS A 824 8.92 -34.44 -1.49
N PHE A 825 9.25 -34.82 -0.27
CA PHE A 825 10.20 -35.88 0.06
C PHE A 825 9.53 -36.94 0.95
N ILE A 826 10.02 -38.19 0.87
CA ILE A 826 9.54 -39.32 1.67
C ILE A 826 10.71 -39.83 2.51
N GLY A 827 10.50 -40.00 3.81
CA GLY A 827 11.56 -40.05 4.81
C GLY A 827 11.79 -38.68 5.46
N GLY A 828 12.39 -38.67 6.65
CA GLY A 828 12.69 -37.43 7.36
C GLY A 828 13.97 -36.76 6.85
N MET A 829 13.98 -35.42 6.90
CA MET A 829 15.16 -34.54 6.78
C MET A 829 15.44 -33.91 8.14
#